data_AF-A0A923KX44-F1
#
_entry.id   AF-A0A923KX44-F1
#
_cell.length_a   1.000
_cell.length_b   1.000
_cell.length_c   1.000
_cell.angle_alpha   90.00
_cell.angle_beta   90.00
_cell.angle_gamma   90.00
#
_symmetry.space_group_name_H-M   'P 1'
#
loop_
_entity.id
_entity.type
_entity.pdbx_description
1 polymer ?
#
loop_
_entity_poly.entity_id
_entity_poly.type
_entity_poly.pdbx_seq_one_letter_code
_entity_poly.pdbx_strand_id
1 'polypeptide(L)'
;MINEDSSKYLEAVYTTKLVALDGTAASQKIIDDSGAHLVLSSGTSVKNPLIFSGLASTDYSFDAAIPSLLNQYTIECTNTLPTGYYLNYWYERGVTPVYGTDFEANHPSFANNGNTTVPDVTKQERLISTTETYIQTCLKTQLPANVSGHDAVFGVTNGKTYGSWLIFTAARAGYTPHDGFNAECFAAFEQKYKDSEKVDSAGKPLNEGFDANDVAKDALAITAMGYDARNVAGYNLIEMLTNGKNPSDGYFVGQVSEFAIDSYQYLPGQEASYIHDLAAKALTGTVTHSDPLIDMYVMEFQPIAAYYDPNAKEGDQFYDVKQAMEKVFIPYFSAHQGYTGLLYSGISYNNPWSNAQSFIMLGMGNVNLFQTSFIKNGYTMLDILPATTESFSADEGQIARGYEALVRSYRGEKQIFDCTDMVNSTVKVNNAIVALPAVDTITSNNKEAAQTALNNVDKVLTSLTLTDSQKSSIDMTKYNAVKAKLGTQIPVVTPVNCIYQTHVENIGWQDLKTNGDMSGTQGQSLRLEGIKISLNTAANLEIQYQTHIENIGWEDAWKSNGDLSGTTGRSLRLEAIRIQLTGDDADNYDIYYQVHAQNVGWMGWAKNGENAGTAGFSYRLEGIKIVVVPKGEAAPTTTIDNDQAFISNNS
;
A
#
# COMPACT_ATOMS: atom_id res chain seq x y z
N MET A 1 -16.49 44.33 -6.21
CA MET A 1 -17.71 45.14 -6.21
C MET A 1 -18.85 44.23 -5.85
N ILE A 2 -19.48 44.49 -4.71
CA ILE A 2 -20.65 43.79 -4.21
C ILE A 2 -21.88 44.43 -4.87
N ASN A 3 -22.78 43.57 -5.35
CA ASN A 3 -24.23 43.71 -5.57
C ASN A 3 -24.76 44.97 -6.27
N GLU A 4 -25.66 44.79 -7.23
CA GLU A 4 -27.04 45.29 -7.10
C GLU A 4 -27.85 44.93 -8.36
N ASP A 5 -29.03 44.35 -8.11
CA ASP A 5 -30.18 44.22 -9.01
C ASP A 5 -30.45 42.84 -9.66
N SER A 6 -30.47 41.78 -8.85
CA SER A 6 -31.16 40.51 -9.18
C SER A 6 -32.69 40.57 -8.97
N SER A 7 -33.25 41.75 -8.64
CA SER A 7 -34.67 41.93 -8.30
C SER A 7 -35.58 42.29 -9.47
N LYS A 8 -35.10 42.27 -10.73
CA LYS A 8 -35.87 42.75 -11.90
C LYS A 8 -36.09 41.80 -13.06
N TYR A 9 -35.72 40.51 -12.97
CA TYR A 9 -35.84 39.61 -14.14
C TYR A 9 -36.90 38.51 -14.09
N LEU A 10 -37.66 38.34 -13.00
CA LEU A 10 -38.70 37.28 -12.95
C LEU A 10 -40.06 37.72 -12.39
N GLU A 11 -40.47 38.94 -12.72
CA GLU A 11 -41.87 39.37 -12.61
C GLU A 11 -42.46 39.64 -14.01
N ALA A 12 -42.72 38.58 -14.78
CA ALA A 12 -43.87 38.53 -15.71
C ALA A 12 -44.08 37.15 -16.36
N VAL A 13 -45.17 36.50 -15.92
CA VAL A 13 -46.25 35.93 -16.75
C VAL A 13 -45.86 34.96 -17.87
N TYR A 14 -45.82 33.64 -17.62
CA TYR A 14 -46.45 32.60 -18.46
C TYR A 14 -46.67 31.34 -17.61
N THR A 15 -47.91 31.03 -17.24
CA THR A 15 -48.25 29.77 -16.57
C THR A 15 -48.75 28.76 -17.58
N THR A 16 -47.94 27.75 -17.89
CA THR A 16 -48.41 26.51 -18.52
C THR A 16 -48.98 25.61 -17.42
N LYS A 17 -50.22 25.14 -17.56
CA LYS A 17 -50.82 24.19 -16.60
C LYS A 17 -50.93 22.82 -17.26
N LEU A 18 -50.51 21.80 -16.53
CA LEU A 18 -50.82 20.41 -16.87
C LEU A 18 -52.19 20.10 -16.29
N VAL A 19 -53.13 19.77 -17.15
CA VAL A 19 -54.48 19.37 -16.75
C VAL A 19 -54.64 17.91 -17.09
N ALA A 20 -54.87 17.07 -16.09
CA ALA A 20 -55.18 15.67 -16.30
C ALA A 20 -56.39 15.54 -17.24
N LEU A 21 -56.50 14.42 -17.95
CA LEU A 21 -57.63 14.20 -18.86
C LEU A 21 -59.01 14.27 -18.19
N ASP A 22 -59.07 14.09 -16.88
CA ASP A 22 -60.29 14.24 -16.06
C ASP A 22 -60.62 15.69 -15.66
N GLY A 23 -59.82 16.66 -16.11
CA GLY A 23 -59.99 18.08 -15.83
C GLY A 23 -59.32 18.57 -14.55
N THR A 24 -58.60 17.72 -13.80
CA THR A 24 -57.85 18.18 -12.62
C THR A 24 -56.55 18.89 -13.03
N ALA A 25 -56.41 20.14 -12.61
CA ALA A 25 -55.23 20.95 -12.91
C ALA A 25 -54.14 20.78 -11.84
N ALA A 26 -52.95 20.34 -12.26
CA ALA A 26 -51.73 20.47 -11.48
C ALA A 26 -50.98 21.71 -11.96
N SER A 27 -51.01 22.79 -11.17
CA SER A 27 -50.25 24.00 -11.50
C SER A 27 -48.80 23.83 -11.04
N GLN A 28 -47.88 23.64 -11.99
CA GLN A 28 -46.45 23.79 -11.71
C GLN A 28 -45.99 25.11 -12.35
N LYS A 29 -45.35 25.96 -11.56
CA LYS A 29 -44.77 27.22 -12.04
C LYS A 29 -43.42 26.86 -12.70
N ILE A 30 -43.39 26.80 -14.02
CA ILE A 30 -42.15 26.56 -14.77
C ILE A 30 -41.52 27.93 -15.03
N ILE A 31 -40.30 28.13 -14.54
CA ILE A 31 -39.45 29.29 -14.84
C ILE A 31 -38.16 28.76 -15.48
N ASP A 32 -37.74 29.45 -16.55
CA ASP A 32 -36.39 29.55 -17.16
C ASP A 32 -35.94 28.47 -18.20
N ASP A 33 -34.91 28.81 -18.99
CA ASP A 33 -34.86 28.92 -20.45
C ASP A 33 -33.93 27.92 -21.15
N SER A 34 -34.47 27.20 -22.15
CA SER A 34 -33.82 26.79 -23.42
C SER A 34 -34.81 26.03 -24.33
N GLY A 35 -35.00 26.46 -25.57
CA GLY A 35 -36.26 26.24 -26.31
C GLY A 35 -36.34 25.04 -27.27
N ALA A 36 -37.48 24.36 -27.24
CA ALA A 36 -38.03 23.53 -28.32
C ALA A 36 -39.33 24.18 -28.87
N HIS A 37 -39.58 24.06 -30.17
CA HIS A 37 -40.75 24.68 -30.82
C HIS A 37 -41.91 23.70 -30.95
N LEU A 38 -43.09 24.09 -30.48
CA LEU A 38 -44.33 23.35 -30.67
C LEU A 38 -45.15 24.00 -31.79
N VAL A 39 -45.33 23.30 -32.92
CA VAL A 39 -46.21 23.75 -34.01
C VAL A 39 -47.61 23.23 -33.74
N LEU A 40 -48.49 24.07 -33.18
CA LEU A 40 -49.91 23.77 -33.11
C LEU A 40 -50.57 24.11 -34.45
N SER A 41 -51.12 23.11 -35.14
CA SER A 41 -51.98 23.33 -36.31
C SER A 41 -53.18 24.17 -35.87
N SER A 42 -53.46 25.26 -36.58
CA SER A 42 -54.40 26.31 -36.19
C SER A 42 -55.78 25.77 -35.75
N GLY A 43 -56.02 25.85 -34.44
CA GLY A 43 -57.26 25.49 -33.77
C GLY A 43 -56.97 25.40 -32.28
N THR A 44 -57.80 26.00 -31.42
CA THR A 44 -57.60 26.10 -29.96
C THR A 44 -57.69 24.76 -29.21
N SER A 45 -57.46 23.64 -29.90
CA SER A 45 -57.38 22.31 -29.34
C SER A 45 -56.11 21.62 -29.83
N VAL A 46 -55.28 21.21 -28.88
CA VAL A 46 -54.08 20.38 -29.11
C VAL A 46 -54.55 19.07 -29.76
N LYS A 47 -54.28 18.86 -31.06
CA LYS A 47 -54.50 17.57 -31.71
C LYS A 47 -53.25 16.70 -31.56
N ASN A 48 -53.44 15.52 -30.98
CA ASN A 48 -52.45 14.45 -30.89
C ASN A 48 -52.42 13.68 -32.23
N PRO A 49 -51.25 13.27 -32.78
CA PRO A 49 -49.90 13.51 -32.29
C PRO A 49 -49.38 14.92 -32.57
N LEU A 50 -48.71 15.50 -31.57
CA LEU A 50 -47.91 16.71 -31.74
C LEU A 50 -46.65 16.40 -32.55
N ILE A 51 -46.26 17.32 -33.43
CA ILE A 51 -45.02 17.25 -34.18
C ILE A 51 -44.03 18.22 -33.55
N PHE A 52 -42.93 17.69 -33.01
CA PHE A 52 -41.80 18.46 -32.50
C PHE A 52 -40.72 18.56 -33.57
N SER A 53 -40.14 19.75 -33.76
CA SER A 53 -39.01 19.95 -34.66
C SER A 53 -37.91 20.76 -33.97
N GLY A 54 -36.69 20.20 -33.95
CA GLY A 54 -35.50 20.79 -33.32
C GLY A 54 -35.01 19.99 -32.12
N LEU A 55 -33.72 19.60 -32.18
CA LEU A 55 -32.96 18.67 -31.32
C LEU A 55 -33.25 17.18 -31.55
N ALA A 56 -32.40 16.55 -32.37
CA ALA A 56 -32.17 15.11 -32.32
C ALA A 56 -31.18 14.84 -31.17
N SER A 57 -31.63 14.16 -30.11
CA SER A 57 -30.75 13.51 -29.12
C SER A 57 -30.58 12.05 -29.53
N THR A 58 -29.35 11.54 -29.54
CA THR A 58 -29.06 10.11 -29.69
C THR A 58 -29.31 9.32 -28.41
N ASP A 59 -29.48 10.01 -27.28
CA ASP A 59 -29.44 9.42 -25.94
C ASP A 59 -30.83 9.30 -25.30
N TYR A 60 -31.82 10.04 -25.81
CA TYR A 60 -33.22 9.97 -25.37
C TYR A 60 -34.20 10.15 -26.55
N SER A 61 -35.09 9.18 -26.76
CA SER A 61 -36.22 9.33 -27.68
C SER A 61 -37.31 10.18 -27.03
N PHE A 62 -37.20 11.51 -27.20
CA PHE A 62 -38.25 12.45 -26.82
C PHE A 62 -39.59 12.14 -27.50
N ASP A 63 -39.53 11.57 -28.71
CA ASP A 63 -40.68 11.08 -29.47
C ASP A 63 -41.48 9.98 -28.76
N ALA A 64 -40.88 9.24 -27.81
CA ALA A 64 -41.56 8.17 -27.06
C ALA A 64 -42.07 8.64 -25.68
N ALA A 65 -41.33 9.50 -24.99
CA ALA A 65 -41.65 9.93 -23.63
C ALA A 65 -42.78 10.96 -23.58
N ILE A 66 -42.79 11.90 -24.51
CA ILE A 66 -43.76 13.00 -24.52
C ILE A 66 -45.18 12.51 -24.87
N PRO A 67 -45.40 11.62 -25.87
CA PRO A 67 -46.74 11.07 -26.12
C PRO A 67 -47.30 10.27 -24.94
N SER A 68 -46.45 9.58 -24.18
CA SER A 68 -46.87 8.84 -22.97
C SER A 68 -47.32 9.78 -21.84
N LEU A 69 -46.64 10.91 -21.67
CA LEU A 69 -47.02 11.97 -20.75
C LEU A 69 -48.33 12.66 -21.19
N LEU A 70 -48.47 12.95 -22.50
CA LEU A 70 -49.66 13.58 -23.07
C LEU A 70 -50.88 12.66 -23.18
N ASN A 71 -50.71 11.33 -23.04
CA ASN A 71 -51.82 10.40 -22.88
C ASN A 71 -52.48 10.48 -21.50
N GLN A 72 -51.85 11.17 -20.53
CA GLN A 72 -52.36 11.34 -19.18
C GLN A 72 -52.78 12.79 -18.91
N TYR A 73 -52.15 13.74 -19.61
CA TYR A 73 -52.32 15.17 -19.38
C TYR A 73 -52.50 15.94 -20.69
N THR A 74 -53.32 16.98 -20.66
CA THR A 74 -53.42 18.00 -21.70
C THR A 74 -52.66 19.25 -21.28
N ILE A 75 -52.10 19.95 -22.27
CA ILE A 75 -51.47 21.25 -22.07
C ILE A 75 -52.52 22.32 -22.32
N GLU A 76 -52.87 23.08 -21.28
CA GLU A 76 -53.77 24.23 -21.40
C GLU A 76 -52.96 25.53 -21.32
N CYS A 77 -53.02 26.34 -22.39
CA CYS A 77 -52.32 27.63 -22.48
C CYS A 77 -53.32 28.78 -22.33
N THR A 78 -53.06 29.69 -21.39
CA THR A 78 -53.96 30.81 -21.09
C THR A 78 -53.73 32.09 -21.90
N ASN A 79 -52.79 32.12 -22.86
CA ASN A 79 -52.64 33.24 -23.81
C ASN A 79 -51.96 32.83 -25.14
N THR A 80 -52.44 33.40 -26.24
CA THR A 80 -52.02 33.16 -27.64
C THR A 80 -51.03 34.22 -28.14
N LEU A 81 -49.94 33.80 -28.81
CA LEU A 81 -49.17 34.65 -29.73
C LEU A 81 -49.33 34.17 -31.19
N PRO A 82 -49.13 35.03 -32.21
CA PRO A 82 -49.50 34.75 -33.60
C PRO A 82 -48.62 33.71 -34.35
N THR A 83 -47.45 33.34 -33.82
CA THR A 83 -46.43 32.58 -34.59
C THR A 83 -46.02 31.24 -33.99
N GLY A 84 -46.70 30.76 -32.94
CA GLY A 84 -46.43 29.46 -32.31
C GLY A 84 -46.20 29.55 -30.80
N TYR A 85 -46.07 28.39 -30.16
CA TYR A 85 -45.87 28.26 -28.71
C TYR A 85 -44.47 27.69 -28.43
N TYR A 86 -43.83 28.18 -27.37
CA TYR A 86 -42.49 27.76 -26.95
C TYR A 86 -42.57 26.94 -25.67
N LEU A 87 -41.85 25.82 -25.61
CA LEU A 87 -41.69 25.02 -24.39
C LEU A 87 -40.19 24.91 -24.10
N ASN A 88 -39.76 25.28 -22.89
CA ASN A 88 -38.36 25.28 -22.50
C ASN A 88 -37.99 23.98 -21.75
N TYR A 89 -36.83 23.41 -22.08
CA TYR A 89 -36.16 22.29 -21.39
C TYR A 89 -34.68 22.63 -21.17
N TRP A 90 -34.10 22.25 -20.03
CA TRP A 90 -32.74 22.63 -19.62
C TRP A 90 -31.61 21.77 -20.22
N TYR A 91 -30.51 22.42 -20.62
CA TYR A 91 -29.17 21.85 -20.83
C TYR A 91 -28.10 22.90 -20.45
N GLU A 92 -27.14 22.57 -19.58
CA GLU A 92 -26.06 23.50 -19.25
C GLU A 92 -24.93 23.47 -20.29
N ARG A 93 -24.66 24.62 -20.91
CA ARG A 93 -23.39 24.95 -21.55
C ARG A 93 -22.60 25.88 -20.62
N GLY A 94 -21.51 25.39 -20.03
CA GLY A 94 -20.53 26.26 -19.38
C GLY A 94 -19.60 25.48 -18.45
N VAL A 95 -18.34 25.36 -18.83
CA VAL A 95 -17.28 24.80 -17.98
C VAL A 95 -16.94 25.85 -16.93
N THR A 96 -17.46 25.70 -15.71
CA THR A 96 -17.05 26.54 -14.57
C THR A 96 -16.15 25.70 -13.65
N PRO A 97 -14.90 26.11 -13.42
CA PRO A 97 -14.02 25.43 -12.47
C PRO A 97 -14.63 25.36 -11.07
N VAL A 98 -14.76 24.17 -10.50
CA VAL A 98 -15.23 24.02 -9.11
C VAL A 98 -14.02 23.99 -8.18
N TYR A 99 -13.68 25.15 -7.61
CA TYR A 99 -12.73 25.23 -6.50
C TYR A 99 -13.50 25.12 -5.17
N GLY A 100 -12.90 24.47 -4.17
CA GLY A 100 -13.49 24.04 -2.88
C GLY A 100 -14.06 25.13 -1.96
N THR A 101 -14.40 26.32 -2.47
CA THR A 101 -15.04 27.42 -1.74
C THR A 101 -16.25 28.03 -2.45
N ASP A 102 -16.59 27.62 -3.68
CA ASP A 102 -17.69 28.24 -4.45
C ASP A 102 -18.98 27.42 -4.34
N PHE A 103 -19.68 27.61 -3.22
CA PHE A 103 -20.85 26.81 -2.81
C PHE A 103 -22.16 27.19 -3.54
N GLU A 104 -22.20 28.28 -4.30
CA GLU A 104 -23.43 28.83 -4.89
C GLU A 104 -23.72 28.33 -6.32
N ALA A 105 -22.73 27.78 -7.04
CA ALA A 105 -22.91 27.28 -8.41
C ALA A 105 -23.69 25.93 -8.49
N ASN A 106 -23.89 25.25 -7.37
CA ASN A 106 -24.38 23.86 -7.29
C ASN A 106 -25.72 23.71 -6.55
N HIS A 107 -26.62 24.69 -6.66
CA HIS A 107 -28.01 24.57 -6.17
C HIS A 107 -29.00 24.40 -7.32
N PRO A 108 -28.98 23.29 -8.07
CA PRO A 108 -30.01 23.07 -9.06
C PRO A 108 -31.37 22.92 -8.36
N SER A 109 -32.27 23.84 -8.68
CA SER A 109 -33.66 23.87 -8.20
C SER A 109 -34.47 22.75 -8.87
N PHE A 110 -34.31 21.51 -8.40
CA PHE A 110 -35.12 20.40 -8.88
C PHE A 110 -36.44 20.30 -8.11
N ALA A 111 -37.56 20.14 -8.83
CA ALA A 111 -38.87 19.89 -8.26
C ALA A 111 -38.95 18.44 -7.71
N ASN A 112 -38.28 18.20 -6.57
CA ASN A 112 -38.35 17.05 -5.66
C ASN A 112 -37.11 16.94 -4.74
N ASN A 113 -36.27 18.00 -4.66
CA ASN A 113 -34.96 18.07 -3.99
C ASN A 113 -34.88 17.61 -2.51
N GLY A 114 -35.98 17.11 -1.93
CA GLY A 114 -36.08 16.60 -0.56
C GLY A 114 -36.45 15.12 -0.41
N ASN A 115 -36.67 14.35 -1.49
CA ASN A 115 -36.84 12.90 -1.32
C ASN A 115 -35.48 12.22 -1.08
N THR A 116 -35.07 12.17 0.18
CA THR A 116 -33.86 11.48 0.66
C THR A 116 -34.20 10.13 1.29
N THR A 117 -35.33 9.53 0.91
CA THR A 117 -35.80 8.28 1.50
C THR A 117 -34.83 7.16 1.16
N VAL A 118 -34.22 6.59 2.19
CA VAL A 118 -33.32 5.45 2.04
C VAL A 118 -34.13 4.26 1.51
N PRO A 119 -33.69 3.60 0.41
CA PRO A 119 -34.29 2.38 -0.07
C PRO A 119 -34.38 1.31 1.02
N ASP A 120 -35.46 0.53 1.06
CA ASP A 120 -35.50 -0.65 1.92
C ASP A 120 -34.45 -1.68 1.50
N VAL A 121 -34.15 -2.64 2.39
CA VAL A 121 -33.13 -3.67 2.16
C VAL A 121 -33.40 -4.47 0.88
N THR A 122 -34.66 -4.71 0.54
CA THR A 122 -35.03 -5.46 -0.67
C THR A 122 -34.66 -4.69 -1.94
N LYS A 123 -34.87 -3.36 -1.95
CA LYS A 123 -34.43 -2.50 -3.06
C LYS A 123 -32.90 -2.38 -3.09
N GLN A 124 -32.23 -2.27 -1.93
CA GLN A 124 -30.76 -2.21 -1.86
C GLN A 124 -30.12 -3.48 -2.46
N GLU A 125 -30.54 -4.66 -2.02
CA GLU A 125 -30.05 -5.95 -2.53
C GLU A 125 -30.28 -6.10 -4.04
N ARG A 126 -31.43 -5.64 -4.55
CA ARG A 126 -31.73 -5.66 -5.99
C ARG A 126 -30.80 -4.75 -6.79
N LEU A 127 -30.55 -3.54 -6.30
CA LEU A 127 -29.63 -2.60 -6.95
C LEU A 127 -28.23 -3.20 -7.02
N ILE A 128 -27.73 -3.75 -5.91
CA ILE A 128 -26.42 -4.40 -5.84
C ILE A 128 -26.33 -5.58 -6.82
N SER A 129 -27.32 -6.48 -6.82
CA SER A 129 -27.33 -7.63 -7.75
C SER A 129 -27.40 -7.21 -9.23
N THR A 130 -28.11 -6.11 -9.52
CA THR A 130 -28.16 -5.52 -10.86
C THR A 130 -26.80 -4.95 -11.26
N THR A 131 -26.13 -4.24 -10.35
CA THR A 131 -24.78 -3.71 -10.54
C THR A 131 -23.74 -4.81 -10.73
N GLU A 132 -23.81 -5.91 -9.97
CA GLU A 132 -22.93 -7.08 -10.16
C GLU A 132 -23.07 -7.68 -11.57
N THR A 133 -24.31 -7.87 -12.03
CA THR A 133 -24.59 -8.35 -13.39
C THR A 133 -24.05 -7.38 -14.45
N TYR A 134 -24.18 -6.09 -14.19
CA TYR A 134 -23.64 -5.03 -15.06
C TYR A 134 -22.11 -5.07 -15.13
N ILE A 135 -21.41 -5.20 -13.99
CA ILE A 135 -19.94 -5.32 -13.92
C ILE A 135 -19.48 -6.51 -14.78
N GLN A 136 -20.09 -7.68 -14.59
CA GLN A 136 -19.75 -8.89 -15.37
C GLN A 136 -20.00 -8.69 -16.87
N THR A 137 -21.06 -7.97 -17.24
CA THR A 137 -21.37 -7.67 -18.64
C THR A 137 -20.35 -6.72 -19.25
N CYS A 138 -19.96 -5.66 -18.53
CA CYS A 138 -18.91 -4.73 -18.96
C CYS A 138 -17.59 -5.45 -19.18
N LEU A 139 -17.16 -6.26 -18.21
CA LEU A 139 -15.91 -7.01 -18.31
C LEU A 139 -15.94 -8.03 -19.44
N LYS A 140 -17.08 -8.68 -19.68
CA LYS A 140 -17.25 -9.56 -20.85
C LYS A 140 -17.18 -8.82 -22.19
N THR A 141 -17.68 -7.58 -22.24
CA THR A 141 -17.61 -6.74 -23.44
C THR A 141 -16.20 -6.23 -23.70
N GLN A 142 -15.47 -5.85 -22.65
CA GLN A 142 -14.13 -5.26 -22.78
C GLN A 142 -13.01 -6.29 -22.80
N LEU A 143 -13.19 -7.44 -22.15
CA LEU A 143 -12.24 -8.54 -22.07
C LEU A 143 -12.93 -9.88 -22.42
N PRO A 144 -13.30 -10.08 -23.69
CA PRO A 144 -14.05 -11.26 -24.13
C PRO A 144 -13.20 -12.53 -24.10
N ALA A 145 -13.88 -13.69 -24.07
CA ALA A 145 -13.28 -15.02 -23.91
C ALA A 145 -12.25 -15.45 -24.97
N ASN A 146 -12.12 -14.71 -26.08
CA ASN A 146 -11.14 -14.99 -27.13
C ASN A 146 -9.85 -14.16 -26.99
N VAL A 147 -9.75 -13.30 -25.97
CA VAL A 147 -8.54 -12.53 -25.67
C VAL A 147 -7.63 -13.37 -24.79
N SER A 148 -6.42 -13.67 -25.29
CA SER A 148 -5.41 -14.37 -24.48
C SER A 148 -4.86 -13.46 -23.38
N GLY A 149 -4.32 -14.04 -22.31
CA GLY A 149 -3.64 -13.25 -21.28
C GLY A 149 -2.41 -12.52 -21.81
N HIS A 150 -1.74 -13.08 -22.83
CA HIS A 150 -0.67 -12.38 -23.55
C HIS A 150 -1.18 -11.11 -24.23
N ASP A 151 -2.27 -11.21 -24.99
CA ASP A 151 -2.88 -10.06 -25.66
C ASP A 151 -3.44 -9.05 -24.66
N ALA A 152 -3.89 -9.48 -23.47
CA ALA A 152 -4.34 -8.57 -22.43
C ALA A 152 -3.20 -7.72 -21.82
N VAL A 153 -1.99 -8.29 -21.69
CA VAL A 153 -0.81 -7.59 -21.13
C VAL A 153 -0.12 -6.70 -22.15
N PHE A 154 0.04 -7.17 -23.39
CA PHE A 154 0.74 -6.42 -24.45
C PHE A 154 -0.20 -5.58 -25.32
N GLY A 155 -1.50 -5.62 -25.05
CA GLY A 155 -2.53 -5.38 -26.04
C GLY A 155 -2.67 -3.95 -26.54
N VAL A 156 -2.35 -3.78 -27.82
CA VAL A 156 -3.32 -3.24 -28.77
C VAL A 156 -3.76 -4.37 -29.71
N THR A 157 -5.01 -4.84 -29.61
CA THR A 157 -5.59 -5.81 -30.56
C THR A 157 -6.79 -5.18 -31.25
N ASN A 158 -6.83 -5.18 -32.59
CA ASN A 158 -7.90 -4.56 -33.37
C ASN A 158 -8.21 -3.09 -33.01
N GLY A 159 -7.20 -2.34 -32.57
CA GLY A 159 -7.36 -0.93 -32.17
C GLY A 159 -7.95 -0.70 -30.77
N LYS A 160 -8.17 -1.77 -29.97
CA LYS A 160 -8.48 -1.67 -28.54
C LYS A 160 -7.21 -1.85 -27.71
N THR A 161 -6.98 -0.92 -26.78
CA THR A 161 -5.87 -0.99 -25.83
C THR A 161 -6.32 -1.78 -24.60
N TYR A 162 -5.69 -2.93 -24.35
CA TYR A 162 -5.80 -3.65 -23.09
C TYR A 162 -4.71 -3.18 -22.13
N GLY A 163 -4.81 -3.55 -20.86
CA GLY A 163 -3.74 -3.25 -19.93
C GLY A 163 -4.01 -3.74 -18.52
N SER A 164 -3.03 -3.52 -17.67
CA SER A 164 -2.98 -4.01 -16.30
C SER A 164 -4.18 -3.53 -15.47
N TRP A 165 -4.75 -2.36 -15.77
CA TRP A 165 -5.98 -1.89 -15.11
C TRP A 165 -7.21 -2.75 -15.38
N LEU A 166 -7.40 -3.20 -16.61
CA LEU A 166 -8.51 -4.07 -16.97
C LEU A 166 -8.33 -5.47 -16.38
N ILE A 167 -7.08 -5.99 -16.38
CA ILE A 167 -6.73 -7.27 -15.74
C ILE A 167 -6.98 -7.20 -14.23
N PHE A 168 -6.51 -6.15 -13.56
CA PHE A 168 -6.74 -5.88 -12.15
C PHE A 168 -8.24 -5.86 -11.84
N THR A 169 -9.01 -5.11 -12.63
CA THR A 169 -10.46 -4.97 -12.43
C THR A 169 -11.19 -6.31 -12.61
N ALA A 170 -10.84 -7.06 -13.65
CA ALA A 170 -11.38 -8.40 -13.88
C ALA A 170 -11.11 -9.33 -12.70
N ALA A 171 -9.87 -9.38 -12.23
CA ALA A 171 -9.48 -10.21 -11.10
C ALA A 171 -10.23 -9.84 -9.81
N ARG A 172 -10.34 -8.54 -9.49
CA ARG A 172 -11.06 -8.07 -8.29
C ARG A 172 -12.56 -8.27 -8.36
N ALA A 173 -13.16 -8.22 -9.55
CA ALA A 173 -14.56 -8.54 -9.77
C ALA A 173 -14.85 -10.05 -9.91
N GLY A 174 -13.84 -10.92 -9.74
CA GLY A 174 -13.99 -12.37 -9.88
C GLY A 174 -14.31 -12.84 -11.31
N TYR A 175 -13.97 -12.03 -12.32
CA TYR A 175 -14.17 -12.35 -13.73
C TYR A 175 -12.88 -12.89 -14.36
N THR A 176 -12.98 -14.01 -15.06
CA THR A 176 -11.91 -14.56 -15.91
C THR A 176 -12.48 -14.86 -17.30
N PRO A 177 -11.88 -14.35 -18.39
CA PRO A 177 -12.34 -14.61 -19.76
C PRO A 177 -12.44 -16.10 -20.10
N HIS A 178 -11.45 -16.89 -19.65
CA HIS A 178 -11.37 -18.34 -19.80
C HIS A 178 -10.48 -18.95 -18.72
N ASP A 179 -10.56 -20.27 -18.56
CA ASP A 179 -9.71 -21.02 -17.64
C ASP A 179 -8.23 -20.89 -18.03
N GLY A 180 -7.38 -20.51 -17.08
CA GLY A 180 -5.94 -20.31 -17.32
C GLY A 180 -5.55 -18.88 -17.72
N PHE A 181 -6.50 -17.97 -17.95
CA PHE A 181 -6.23 -16.57 -18.32
C PHE A 181 -5.21 -15.88 -17.40
N ASN A 182 -5.36 -16.00 -16.07
CA ASN A 182 -4.43 -15.37 -15.13
C ASN A 182 -2.99 -15.94 -15.22
N ALA A 183 -2.85 -17.22 -15.57
CA ALA A 183 -1.53 -17.83 -15.78
C ALA A 183 -0.89 -17.33 -17.09
N GLU A 184 -1.69 -17.15 -18.14
CA GLU A 184 -1.24 -16.52 -19.39
C GLU A 184 -0.80 -15.06 -19.16
N CYS A 185 -1.58 -14.28 -18.41
CA CYS A 185 -1.21 -12.91 -18.03
C CYS A 185 0.09 -12.87 -17.23
N PHE A 186 0.24 -13.72 -16.21
CA PHE A 186 1.46 -13.74 -15.41
C PHE A 186 2.69 -14.11 -16.26
N ALA A 187 2.59 -15.11 -17.14
CA ALA A 187 3.65 -15.45 -18.08
C ALA A 187 3.99 -14.29 -19.03
N ALA A 188 2.99 -13.52 -19.46
CA ALA A 188 3.19 -12.35 -20.30
C ALA A 188 3.86 -11.19 -19.54
N PHE A 189 3.55 -10.97 -18.26
CA PHE A 189 4.29 -10.05 -17.41
C PHE A 189 5.75 -10.50 -17.25
N GLU A 190 6.00 -11.78 -16.97
CA GLU A 190 7.37 -12.29 -16.92
C GLU A 190 8.14 -12.03 -18.23
N GLN A 191 7.48 -12.22 -19.37
CA GLN A 191 8.05 -11.92 -20.68
C GLN A 191 8.34 -10.42 -20.84
N LYS A 192 7.40 -9.54 -20.47
CA LYS A 192 7.55 -8.08 -20.52
C LYS A 192 8.81 -7.60 -19.79
N TYR A 193 9.06 -8.11 -18.58
CA TYR A 193 10.24 -7.71 -17.80
C TYR A 193 11.53 -8.37 -18.31
N LYS A 194 11.50 -9.62 -18.79
CA LYS A 194 12.66 -10.26 -19.43
C LYS A 194 13.12 -9.51 -20.69
N ASP A 195 12.18 -9.10 -21.53
CA ASP A 195 12.44 -8.40 -22.80
C ASP A 195 12.96 -6.97 -22.60
N SER A 196 12.92 -6.44 -21.38
CA SER A 196 13.54 -5.15 -21.07
C SER A 196 15.07 -5.18 -21.12
N GLU A 197 15.68 -6.37 -21.01
CA GLU A 197 17.13 -6.60 -20.94
C GLU A 197 17.85 -5.78 -19.84
N LYS A 198 17.10 -5.26 -18.86
CA LYS A 198 17.64 -4.46 -17.74
C LYS A 198 18.24 -5.39 -16.69
N VAL A 199 19.49 -5.78 -16.93
CA VAL A 199 20.27 -6.64 -16.04
C VAL A 199 21.61 -6.00 -15.65
N ASP A 200 22.17 -6.40 -14.51
CA ASP A 200 23.51 -6.01 -14.09
C ASP A 200 24.61 -6.78 -14.87
N SER A 201 25.87 -6.52 -14.55
CA SER A 201 27.02 -7.19 -15.18
C SER A 201 27.07 -8.70 -14.96
N ALA A 202 26.35 -9.22 -13.96
CA ALA A 202 26.22 -10.65 -13.68
C ALA A 202 24.98 -11.27 -14.35
N GLY A 203 24.20 -10.48 -15.10
CA GLY A 203 22.96 -10.92 -15.73
C GLY A 203 21.77 -11.01 -14.76
N LYS A 204 21.87 -10.41 -13.57
CA LYS A 204 20.77 -10.36 -12.60
C LYS A 204 19.81 -9.20 -12.95
N PRO A 205 18.48 -9.39 -12.82
CA PRO A 205 17.49 -8.32 -12.96
C PRO A 205 17.87 -7.04 -12.19
N LEU A 206 17.84 -5.91 -12.89
CA LEU A 206 18.05 -4.57 -12.35
C LEU A 206 16.70 -3.88 -12.18
N ASN A 207 16.30 -3.54 -10.96
CA ASN A 207 15.01 -2.94 -10.63
C ASN A 207 14.95 -1.42 -10.91
N GLU A 208 15.48 -0.97 -12.05
CA GLU A 208 15.74 0.45 -12.34
C GLU A 208 15.42 0.88 -13.79
N GLY A 209 15.03 2.14 -13.97
CA GLY A 209 14.75 2.73 -15.28
C GLY A 209 13.51 2.19 -15.99
N PHE A 210 12.55 1.64 -15.27
CA PHE A 210 11.19 1.34 -15.74
C PHE A 210 10.26 2.53 -15.48
N ASP A 211 9.17 2.67 -16.24
CA ASP A 211 8.15 3.66 -15.91
C ASP A 211 7.39 3.23 -14.64
N ALA A 212 7.48 4.05 -13.59
CA ALA A 212 6.90 3.72 -12.28
C ALA A 212 5.36 3.60 -12.32
N ASN A 213 4.67 4.34 -13.20
CA ASN A 213 3.22 4.26 -13.35
C ASN A 213 2.81 2.89 -13.90
N ASP A 214 3.48 2.43 -14.95
CA ASP A 214 3.23 1.14 -15.57
C ASP A 214 3.60 -0.02 -14.62
N VAL A 215 4.73 0.09 -13.91
CA VAL A 215 5.13 -0.87 -12.89
C VAL A 215 4.07 -0.99 -11.79
N ALA A 216 3.52 0.13 -11.31
CA ALA A 216 2.49 0.12 -10.27
C ALA A 216 1.20 -0.58 -10.73
N LYS A 217 0.75 -0.30 -11.97
CA LYS A 217 -0.42 -0.97 -12.54
C LYS A 217 -0.19 -2.48 -12.72
N ASP A 218 1.00 -2.88 -13.19
CA ASP A 218 1.39 -4.28 -13.33
C ASP A 218 1.39 -4.99 -11.97
N ALA A 219 2.00 -4.37 -10.95
CA ALA A 219 2.06 -4.91 -9.60
C ALA A 219 0.66 -5.13 -9.00
N LEU A 220 -0.27 -4.19 -9.23
CA LEU A 220 -1.68 -4.33 -8.85
C LEU A 220 -2.33 -5.52 -9.55
N ALA A 221 -2.21 -5.62 -10.87
CA ALA A 221 -2.78 -6.72 -11.66
C ALA A 221 -2.26 -8.09 -11.21
N ILE A 222 -0.93 -8.21 -11.05
CA ILE A 222 -0.25 -9.43 -10.60
C ILE A 222 -0.72 -9.84 -9.21
N THR A 223 -0.80 -8.88 -8.28
CA THR A 223 -1.25 -9.13 -6.92
C THR A 223 -2.72 -9.55 -6.88
N ALA A 224 -3.60 -8.88 -7.64
CA ALA A 224 -5.02 -9.21 -7.71
C ALA A 224 -5.27 -10.59 -8.37
N MET A 225 -4.39 -11.06 -9.24
CA MET A 225 -4.43 -12.43 -9.79
C MET A 225 -3.91 -13.50 -8.82
N GLY A 226 -3.41 -13.11 -7.65
CA GLY A 226 -2.88 -14.03 -6.63
C GLY A 226 -1.41 -14.43 -6.84
N TYR A 227 -0.64 -13.62 -7.56
CA TYR A 227 0.82 -13.77 -7.71
C TYR A 227 1.56 -12.71 -6.88
N ASP A 228 2.84 -12.90 -6.63
CA ASP A 228 3.66 -11.98 -5.83
C ASP A 228 4.44 -11.03 -6.74
N ALA A 229 4.15 -9.73 -6.64
CA ALA A 229 4.78 -8.71 -7.46
C ALA A 229 6.26 -8.48 -7.12
N ARG A 230 6.78 -9.06 -6.02
CA ARG A 230 8.20 -8.99 -5.67
C ARG A 230 9.08 -9.98 -6.42
N ASN A 231 8.47 -10.91 -7.18
CA ASN A 231 9.20 -11.84 -8.02
C ASN A 231 8.47 -12.10 -9.34
N VAL A 232 8.77 -11.27 -10.33
CA VAL A 232 8.28 -11.40 -11.70
C VAL A 232 9.50 -11.61 -12.58
N ALA A 233 9.78 -12.86 -12.98
CA ALA A 233 11.03 -13.20 -13.68
C ALA A 233 12.32 -12.75 -12.93
N GLY A 234 12.29 -12.70 -11.59
CA GLY A 234 13.40 -12.21 -10.76
C GLY A 234 13.45 -10.69 -10.58
N TYR A 235 12.56 -9.93 -11.23
CA TYR A 235 12.36 -8.51 -10.99
C TYR A 235 11.43 -8.30 -9.79
N ASN A 236 11.72 -7.28 -8.98
CA ASN A 236 10.91 -6.90 -7.82
C ASN A 236 10.22 -5.57 -8.10
N LEU A 237 8.95 -5.63 -8.52
CA LEU A 237 8.20 -4.45 -8.91
C LEU A 237 7.92 -3.54 -7.71
N ILE A 238 7.77 -4.09 -6.50
CA ILE A 238 7.59 -3.26 -5.30
C ILE A 238 8.87 -2.47 -4.98
N GLU A 239 10.04 -3.09 -5.11
CA GLU A 239 11.32 -2.38 -4.96
C GLU A 239 11.48 -1.27 -6.00
N MET A 240 11.04 -1.50 -7.24
CA MET A 240 11.07 -0.46 -8.29
C MET A 240 10.29 0.79 -7.90
N LEU A 241 9.18 0.64 -7.16
CA LEU A 241 8.35 1.77 -6.71
C LEU A 241 8.96 2.54 -5.53
N THR A 242 9.87 1.93 -4.78
CA THR A 242 10.41 2.54 -3.55
C THR A 242 11.88 2.94 -3.64
N ASN A 243 12.64 2.43 -4.61
CA ASN A 243 14.09 2.66 -4.66
C ASN A 243 14.51 4.04 -5.22
N GLY A 244 13.58 4.82 -5.76
CA GLY A 244 13.83 6.16 -6.31
C GLY A 244 14.61 6.18 -7.64
N LYS A 245 14.71 5.03 -8.34
CA LYS A 245 15.51 4.87 -9.56
C LYS A 245 14.67 4.64 -10.82
N ASN A 246 13.36 4.79 -10.72
CA ASN A 246 12.41 4.55 -11.81
C ASN A 246 11.70 5.88 -12.15
N PRO A 247 11.87 6.40 -13.38
CA PRO A 247 11.22 7.63 -13.80
C PRO A 247 9.71 7.42 -14.00
N SER A 248 8.96 8.52 -14.05
CA SER A 248 7.66 8.54 -14.70
C SER A 248 7.25 9.98 -15.02
N ASP A 249 6.57 10.17 -16.14
CA ASP A 249 5.87 11.41 -16.52
C ASP A 249 4.35 11.29 -16.37
N GLY A 250 3.87 10.14 -15.86
CA GLY A 250 2.47 9.85 -15.68
C GLY A 250 1.79 10.72 -14.62
N TYR A 251 0.49 10.95 -14.79
CA TYR A 251 -0.34 11.57 -13.76
C TYR A 251 -0.48 10.62 -12.56
N PHE A 252 -0.44 11.20 -11.36
CA PHE A 252 -0.72 10.52 -10.09
C PHE A 252 0.14 9.27 -9.80
N VAL A 253 1.40 9.27 -10.23
CA VAL A 253 2.34 8.16 -10.02
C VAL A 253 2.46 7.81 -8.53
N GLY A 254 2.52 8.81 -7.66
CA GLY A 254 2.58 8.59 -6.21
C GLY A 254 1.37 7.83 -5.69
N GLN A 255 0.17 8.19 -6.12
CA GLN A 255 -1.09 7.56 -5.71
C GLN A 255 -1.20 6.12 -6.23
N VAL A 256 -0.88 5.88 -7.51
CA VAL A 256 -0.93 4.52 -8.07
C VAL A 256 0.15 3.62 -7.48
N SER A 257 1.34 4.17 -7.21
CA SER A 257 2.43 3.44 -6.54
C SER A 257 2.02 3.05 -5.13
N GLU A 258 1.36 3.96 -4.41
CA GLU A 258 0.84 3.69 -3.07
C GLU A 258 -0.15 2.53 -3.08
N PHE A 259 -1.13 2.52 -3.99
CA PHE A 259 -2.06 1.40 -4.13
C PHE A 259 -1.33 0.08 -4.36
N ALA A 260 -0.29 0.07 -5.19
CA ALA A 260 0.48 -1.13 -5.49
C ALA A 260 1.28 -1.64 -4.28
N ILE A 261 1.93 -0.74 -3.54
CA ILE A 261 2.69 -1.06 -2.32
C ILE A 261 1.75 -1.62 -1.23
N ASP A 262 0.60 -0.98 -1.04
CA ASP A 262 -0.39 -1.36 -0.04
C ASP A 262 -1.21 -2.60 -0.41
N SER A 263 -1.25 -2.95 -1.70
CA SER A 263 -2.18 -3.97 -2.21
C SER A 263 -2.09 -5.32 -1.51
N TYR A 264 -0.94 -5.67 -0.94
CA TYR A 264 -0.78 -6.83 -0.08
C TYR A 264 0.00 -6.52 1.20
N GLN A 265 0.04 -5.25 1.61
CA GLN A 265 0.88 -4.78 2.72
C GLN A 265 2.34 -5.20 2.52
N TYR A 266 2.91 -4.89 1.35
CA TYR A 266 4.25 -5.34 1.02
C TYR A 266 5.32 -4.69 1.91
N LEU A 267 5.07 -3.49 2.45
CA LEU A 267 6.01 -2.70 3.24
C LEU A 267 5.35 -2.10 4.52
N PRO A 268 4.81 -2.94 5.41
CA PRO A 268 3.93 -2.48 6.48
C PRO A 268 4.60 -1.42 7.36
N GLY A 269 3.96 -0.25 7.45
CA GLY A 269 4.37 0.86 8.32
C GLY A 269 5.19 1.95 7.64
N GLN A 270 5.42 1.87 6.32
CA GLN A 270 6.12 2.92 5.56
C GLN A 270 5.19 4.02 5.01
N GLU A 271 3.89 3.77 5.00
CA GLU A 271 2.90 4.50 4.19
C GLU A 271 2.37 5.76 4.89
N ALA A 272 2.46 5.81 6.21
CA ALA A 272 1.80 6.83 7.04
C ALA A 272 2.14 8.26 6.64
N SER A 273 3.42 8.56 6.33
CA SER A 273 3.83 9.95 6.04
C SER A 273 3.21 10.51 4.77
N TYR A 274 3.05 9.70 3.73
CA TYR A 274 2.47 10.16 2.46
C TYR A 274 0.96 10.40 2.61
N ILE A 275 0.28 9.50 3.31
CA ILE A 275 -1.14 9.61 3.61
C ILE A 275 -1.44 10.85 4.48
N HIS A 276 -0.62 11.14 5.49
CA HIS A 276 -0.76 12.35 6.31
C HIS A 276 -0.57 13.64 5.49
N ASP A 277 0.38 13.67 4.55
CA ASP A 277 0.58 14.83 3.66
C ASP A 277 -0.66 15.08 2.77
N LEU A 278 -1.22 14.02 2.19
CA LEU A 278 -2.46 14.10 1.41
C LEU A 278 -3.66 14.56 2.26
N ALA A 279 -3.81 14.03 3.47
CA ALA A 279 -4.88 14.43 4.38
C ALA A 279 -4.77 15.91 4.79
N ALA A 280 -3.55 16.38 5.09
CA ALA A 280 -3.28 17.78 5.41
C ALA A 280 -3.61 18.70 4.22
N LYS A 281 -3.18 18.35 3.00
CA LYS A 281 -3.49 19.09 1.77
C LYS A 281 -5.00 19.16 1.50
N ALA A 282 -5.71 18.05 1.70
CA ALA A 282 -7.17 18.02 1.55
C ALA A 282 -7.85 18.99 2.52
N LEU A 283 -7.42 19.01 3.79
CA LEU A 283 -7.97 19.88 4.83
C LEU A 283 -7.69 21.37 4.58
N THR A 284 -6.61 21.72 3.88
CA THR A 284 -6.31 23.10 3.49
C THR A 284 -6.88 23.49 2.13
N GLY A 285 -7.52 22.56 1.42
CA GLY A 285 -8.03 22.77 0.06
C GLY A 285 -6.93 22.99 -0.98
N THR A 286 -5.71 22.51 -0.72
CA THR A 286 -4.55 22.68 -1.62
C THR A 286 -4.47 21.52 -2.60
N VAL A 287 -4.44 21.79 -3.90
CA VAL A 287 -4.29 20.80 -4.98
C VAL A 287 -3.01 21.03 -5.77
N THR A 288 -2.46 19.97 -6.35
CA THR A 288 -1.20 20.04 -7.14
C THR A 288 -1.42 20.12 -8.64
N HIS A 289 -2.67 19.98 -9.11
CA HIS A 289 -3.06 20.14 -10.51
C HIS A 289 -3.92 21.40 -10.75
N SER A 290 -3.93 21.88 -12.00
CA SER A 290 -4.77 23.00 -12.43
C SER A 290 -6.08 22.56 -13.11
N ASP A 291 -6.27 21.25 -13.31
CA ASP A 291 -7.48 20.71 -13.94
C ASP A 291 -8.67 20.79 -12.97
N PRO A 292 -9.80 21.41 -13.37
CA PRO A 292 -10.93 21.58 -12.47
C PRO A 292 -11.88 20.37 -12.38
N LEU A 293 -11.61 19.27 -13.09
CA LEU A 293 -12.48 18.11 -13.10
C LEU A 293 -12.48 17.36 -11.77
N ILE A 294 -13.67 16.89 -11.38
CA ILE A 294 -13.86 16.12 -10.14
C ILE A 294 -12.94 14.89 -10.09
N ASP A 295 -12.71 14.22 -11.21
CA ASP A 295 -11.86 13.03 -11.23
C ASP A 295 -10.39 13.36 -10.94
N MET A 296 -9.88 14.48 -11.42
CA MET A 296 -8.50 14.90 -11.11
C MET A 296 -8.34 15.21 -9.61
N TYR A 297 -9.32 15.94 -9.05
CA TYR A 297 -9.35 16.24 -7.62
C TYR A 297 -9.41 14.97 -6.78
N VAL A 298 -10.31 14.05 -7.13
CA VAL A 298 -10.49 12.79 -6.40
C VAL A 298 -9.27 11.89 -6.52
N MET A 299 -8.69 11.76 -7.71
CA MET A 299 -7.52 10.91 -7.94
C MET A 299 -6.29 11.39 -7.15
N GLU A 300 -6.13 12.69 -6.89
CA GLU A 300 -5.04 13.20 -6.04
C GLU A 300 -5.10 12.65 -4.61
N PHE A 301 -6.31 12.55 -4.05
CA PHE A 301 -6.53 12.22 -2.64
C PHE A 301 -7.03 10.80 -2.36
N GLN A 302 -7.40 10.03 -3.40
CA GLN A 302 -7.93 8.67 -3.26
C GLN A 302 -7.17 7.77 -2.26
N PRO A 303 -5.82 7.77 -2.16
CA PRO A 303 -5.11 6.94 -1.20
C PRO A 303 -5.56 7.08 0.25
N ILE A 304 -5.96 8.29 0.69
CA ILE A 304 -6.38 8.48 2.07
C ILE A 304 -7.63 7.66 2.40
N ALA A 305 -8.47 7.33 1.41
CA ALA A 305 -9.69 6.58 1.63
C ALA A 305 -9.42 5.15 2.15
N ALA A 306 -8.28 4.55 1.81
CA ALA A 306 -7.90 3.22 2.33
C ALA A 306 -7.62 3.22 3.85
N TYR A 307 -7.35 4.40 4.42
CA TYR A 307 -6.98 4.61 5.83
C TYR A 307 -8.10 5.25 6.65
N TYR A 308 -9.28 5.44 6.05
CA TYR A 308 -10.41 6.05 6.72
C TYR A 308 -11.06 5.09 7.72
N ASP A 309 -11.03 5.47 9.01
CA ASP A 309 -11.81 4.83 10.06
C ASP A 309 -12.82 5.83 10.66
N PRO A 310 -14.14 5.61 10.51
CA PRO A 310 -15.16 6.46 11.10
C PRO A 310 -15.12 6.46 12.64
N ASN A 311 -14.45 5.50 13.27
CA ASN A 311 -14.32 5.40 14.73
C ASN A 311 -13.04 6.04 15.28
N ALA A 312 -12.13 6.50 14.43
CA ALA A 312 -10.89 7.14 14.85
C ALA A 312 -11.16 8.39 15.72
N LYS A 313 -10.31 8.60 16.72
CA LYS A 313 -10.39 9.67 17.71
C LYS A 313 -9.11 10.50 17.69
N GLU A 314 -9.20 11.69 18.27
CA GLU A 314 -8.02 12.56 18.43
C GLU A 314 -6.91 11.81 19.18
N GLY A 315 -5.73 11.74 18.57
CA GLY A 315 -4.58 10.95 19.04
C GLY A 315 -4.38 9.61 18.32
N ASP A 316 -5.37 9.10 17.60
CA ASP A 316 -5.20 7.93 16.74
C ASP A 316 -4.37 8.28 15.49
N GLN A 317 -3.61 7.30 14.98
CA GLN A 317 -2.65 7.49 13.89
C GLN A 317 -3.25 8.26 12.70
N PHE A 318 -4.40 7.82 12.18
CA PHE A 318 -5.04 8.38 10.98
C PHE A 318 -6.27 9.26 11.31
N TYR A 319 -6.26 9.95 12.45
CA TYR A 319 -7.37 10.85 12.80
C TYR A 319 -7.54 12.01 11.82
N ASP A 320 -6.45 12.50 11.23
CA ASP A 320 -6.46 13.50 10.17
C ASP A 320 -7.13 13.02 8.88
N VAL A 321 -6.96 11.74 8.52
CA VAL A 321 -7.67 11.10 7.40
C VAL A 321 -9.17 11.09 7.66
N LYS A 322 -9.61 10.74 8.88
CA LYS A 322 -11.02 10.86 9.27
C LYS A 322 -11.53 12.28 9.08
N GLN A 323 -10.76 13.28 9.51
CA GLN A 323 -11.13 14.68 9.33
C GLN A 323 -11.24 15.06 7.84
N ALA A 324 -10.28 14.65 7.00
CA ALA A 324 -10.31 14.91 5.57
C ALA A 324 -11.55 14.29 4.92
N MET A 325 -11.85 13.02 5.21
CA MET A 325 -13.02 12.33 4.67
C MET A 325 -14.34 12.95 5.11
N GLU A 326 -14.52 13.23 6.40
CA GLU A 326 -15.81 13.70 6.94
C GLU A 326 -16.06 15.20 6.72
N LYS A 327 -15.01 16.02 6.66
CA LYS A 327 -15.15 17.48 6.48
C LYS A 327 -15.04 17.93 5.03
N VAL A 328 -14.34 17.16 4.19
CA VAL A 328 -14.08 17.53 2.78
C VAL A 328 -14.82 16.58 1.86
N PHE A 329 -14.40 15.32 1.75
CA PHE A 329 -14.82 14.45 0.64
C PHE A 329 -16.27 13.98 0.71
N ILE A 330 -16.75 13.50 1.86
CA ILE A 330 -18.14 13.03 1.98
C ILE A 330 -19.14 14.18 1.72
N PRO A 331 -18.99 15.38 2.33
CA PRO A 331 -19.81 16.54 1.98
C PRO A 331 -19.66 16.94 0.51
N TYR A 332 -18.44 16.92 -0.02
CA TYR A 332 -18.15 17.26 -1.41
C TYR A 332 -18.91 16.35 -2.38
N PHE A 333 -18.83 15.02 -2.25
CA PHE A 333 -19.58 14.09 -3.09
C PHE A 333 -21.11 14.29 -2.96
N SER A 334 -21.61 14.49 -1.74
CA SER A 334 -23.05 14.71 -1.51
C SER A 334 -23.56 15.98 -2.18
N ALA A 335 -22.73 17.03 -2.23
CA ALA A 335 -23.04 18.30 -2.90
C ALA A 335 -23.00 18.18 -4.43
N HIS A 336 -22.11 17.35 -4.97
CA HIS A 336 -21.97 17.13 -6.41
C HIS A 336 -22.94 16.10 -6.98
N GLN A 337 -23.74 15.45 -6.14
CA GLN A 337 -24.72 14.47 -6.60
C GLN A 337 -25.96 15.16 -7.19
N GLY A 338 -26.20 14.90 -8.47
CA GLY A 338 -27.32 15.44 -9.23
C GLY A 338 -28.65 14.72 -8.99
N TYR A 339 -29.69 15.20 -9.67
CA TYR A 339 -31.06 14.71 -9.54
C TYR A 339 -31.29 13.24 -9.90
N THR A 340 -30.36 12.64 -10.63
CA THR A 340 -30.36 11.23 -11.05
C THR A 340 -29.64 10.31 -10.05
N GLY A 341 -29.09 10.87 -8.96
CA GLY A 341 -28.25 10.13 -8.02
C GLY A 341 -26.79 9.97 -8.48
N LEU A 342 -26.42 10.44 -9.67
CA LEU A 342 -25.05 10.39 -10.19
C LEU A 342 -24.35 11.74 -10.02
N LEU A 343 -23.02 11.76 -10.04
CA LEU A 343 -22.23 12.96 -9.74
C LEU A 343 -22.08 13.83 -10.99
N TYR A 344 -22.04 15.15 -10.75
CA TYR A 344 -21.67 16.14 -11.74
C TYR A 344 -20.15 16.19 -11.89
N SER A 345 -19.65 16.09 -13.12
CA SER A 345 -18.21 16.03 -13.38
C SER A 345 -17.51 17.39 -13.50
N GLY A 346 -18.27 18.49 -13.42
CA GLY A 346 -17.80 19.83 -13.84
C GLY A 346 -18.04 20.14 -15.33
N ILE A 347 -18.41 19.14 -16.14
CA ILE A 347 -18.74 19.31 -17.57
C ILE A 347 -20.07 18.65 -17.92
N SER A 348 -20.36 17.47 -17.35
CA SER A 348 -21.62 16.77 -17.59
C SER A 348 -22.15 16.17 -16.30
N TYR A 349 -23.47 16.19 -16.14
CA TYR A 349 -24.13 15.26 -15.24
C TYR A 349 -24.01 13.85 -15.82
N ASN A 350 -23.71 12.87 -14.97
CA ASN A 350 -23.57 11.47 -15.37
C ASN A 350 -22.42 11.23 -16.38
N ASN A 351 -21.22 11.75 -16.08
CA ASN A 351 -20.01 11.26 -16.74
C ASN A 351 -19.58 9.95 -16.06
N PRO A 352 -19.65 8.79 -16.72
CA PRO A 352 -19.34 7.50 -16.09
C PRO A 352 -17.89 7.36 -15.64
N TRP A 353 -16.97 8.02 -16.34
CA TRP A 353 -15.55 8.00 -16.00
C TRP A 353 -15.29 8.70 -14.67
N SER A 354 -15.81 9.93 -14.52
CA SER A 354 -15.61 10.72 -13.31
C SER A 354 -16.40 10.14 -12.12
N ASN A 355 -17.59 9.59 -12.38
CA ASN A 355 -18.34 8.80 -11.41
C ASN A 355 -17.51 7.63 -10.91
N ALA A 356 -16.85 6.88 -11.80
CA ALA A 356 -16.05 5.73 -11.40
C ALA A 356 -14.91 6.08 -10.44
N GLN A 357 -14.19 7.19 -10.66
CA GLN A 357 -13.14 7.64 -9.72
C GLN A 357 -13.71 8.00 -8.35
N SER A 358 -14.88 8.64 -8.32
CA SER A 358 -15.58 8.96 -7.09
C SER A 358 -16.06 7.70 -6.35
N PHE A 359 -16.57 6.73 -7.10
CA PHE A 359 -17.04 5.45 -6.57
C PHE A 359 -15.90 4.60 -6.01
N ILE A 360 -14.72 4.63 -6.64
CA ILE A 360 -13.49 4.04 -6.10
C ILE A 360 -13.20 4.64 -4.72
N MET A 361 -13.17 5.97 -4.58
CA MET A 361 -12.86 6.62 -3.30
C MET A 361 -13.90 6.31 -2.21
N LEU A 362 -15.19 6.39 -2.55
CA LEU A 362 -16.29 6.08 -1.62
C LEU A 362 -16.26 4.60 -1.18
N GLY A 363 -16.05 3.69 -2.13
CA GLY A 363 -15.93 2.26 -1.85
C GLY A 363 -14.69 1.92 -1.01
N MET A 364 -13.56 2.59 -1.27
CA MET A 364 -12.35 2.42 -0.47
C MET A 364 -12.53 2.86 0.98
N GLY A 365 -13.21 3.97 1.21
CA GLY A 365 -13.56 4.44 2.54
C GLY A 365 -14.70 3.66 3.21
N ASN A 366 -15.20 2.60 2.58
CA ASN A 366 -16.37 1.86 3.07
C ASN A 366 -17.56 2.78 3.43
N VAL A 367 -17.76 3.84 2.64
CA VAL A 367 -18.79 4.84 2.89
C VAL A 367 -20.15 4.25 2.55
N ASN A 368 -21.10 4.32 3.48
CA ASN A 368 -22.45 3.81 3.24
C ASN A 368 -23.10 4.55 2.07
N LEU A 369 -23.20 3.87 0.92
CA LEU A 369 -23.74 4.44 -0.32
C LEU A 369 -25.27 4.66 -0.30
N PHE A 370 -25.99 4.07 0.66
CA PHE A 370 -27.43 4.23 0.84
C PHE A 370 -27.80 5.21 1.96
N GLN A 371 -26.83 5.91 2.55
CA GLN A 371 -27.12 6.93 3.54
C GLN A 371 -27.82 8.14 2.91
N THR A 372 -28.60 8.89 3.69
CA THR A 372 -29.47 9.98 3.19
C THR A 372 -28.73 11.06 2.41
N SER A 373 -27.45 11.33 2.72
CA SER A 373 -26.63 12.31 2.00
C SER A 373 -26.32 11.88 0.55
N PHE A 374 -26.43 10.58 0.24
CA PHE A 374 -26.22 10.02 -1.09
C PHE A 374 -27.52 9.58 -1.80
N ILE A 375 -28.67 10.08 -1.33
CA ILE A 375 -29.97 9.88 -1.98
C ILE A 375 -30.50 11.22 -2.48
N LYS A 376 -30.73 11.34 -3.79
CA LYS A 376 -31.30 12.55 -4.42
C LYS A 376 -32.56 12.16 -5.19
N ASN A 377 -33.68 12.80 -4.89
CA ASN A 377 -34.98 12.53 -5.52
C ASN A 377 -35.42 11.05 -5.47
N GLY A 378 -35.01 10.30 -4.44
CA GLY A 378 -35.26 8.86 -4.31
C GLY A 378 -34.34 7.97 -5.15
N TYR A 379 -33.38 8.55 -5.85
CA TYR A 379 -32.34 7.86 -6.62
C TYR A 379 -31.04 7.75 -5.81
N THR A 380 -30.44 6.58 -5.93
CA THR A 380 -29.09 6.22 -5.48
C THR A 380 -28.10 6.36 -6.64
N MET A 381 -26.81 6.20 -6.35
CA MET A 381 -25.75 6.09 -7.38
C MET A 381 -25.86 4.82 -8.24
N LEU A 382 -26.77 3.89 -7.91
CA LEU A 382 -26.91 2.59 -8.59
C LEU A 382 -28.23 2.45 -9.37
N ASP A 383 -29.16 3.40 -9.25
CA ASP A 383 -30.46 3.31 -9.97
C ASP A 383 -30.30 3.54 -11.49
N ILE A 384 -29.24 4.23 -11.92
CA ILE A 384 -28.94 4.49 -13.33
C ILE A 384 -27.54 3.99 -13.62
N LEU A 385 -27.45 3.03 -14.54
CA LEU A 385 -26.20 2.45 -15.01
C LEU A 385 -25.93 2.91 -16.46
N PRO A 386 -24.68 3.25 -16.81
CA PRO A 386 -24.32 3.64 -18.17
C PRO A 386 -24.37 2.48 -19.15
N ALA A 387 -24.17 2.72 -20.45
CA ALA A 387 -24.13 1.64 -21.43
C ALA A 387 -22.92 0.72 -21.15
N THR A 388 -23.09 -0.61 -21.27
CA THR A 388 -22.01 -1.57 -21.01
C THR A 388 -20.87 -1.50 -22.04
N THR A 389 -21.12 -0.85 -23.19
CA THR A 389 -20.14 -0.57 -24.23
C THR A 389 -19.44 0.78 -24.04
N GLU A 390 -19.91 1.60 -23.09
CA GLU A 390 -19.31 2.89 -22.81
C GLU A 390 -17.92 2.69 -22.21
N SER A 391 -16.96 3.41 -22.77
CA SER A 391 -15.56 3.31 -22.37
C SER A 391 -14.79 4.50 -22.91
N PHE A 392 -13.66 4.78 -22.26
CA PHE A 392 -12.70 5.78 -22.69
C PHE A 392 -11.40 5.05 -23.07
N SER A 393 -10.80 5.48 -24.18
CA SER A 393 -9.64 4.82 -24.80
C SER A 393 -8.40 4.67 -23.91
N ALA A 394 -8.39 5.27 -22.72
CA ALA A 394 -7.29 5.24 -21.77
C ALA A 394 -7.41 4.13 -20.70
N ASP A 395 -8.62 3.70 -20.32
CA ASP A 395 -8.82 2.62 -19.33
C ASP A 395 -10.19 1.94 -19.51
N GLU A 396 -10.20 0.85 -20.25
CA GLU A 396 -11.41 0.06 -20.54
C GLU A 396 -12.04 -0.57 -19.29
N GLY A 397 -11.31 -0.69 -18.17
CA GLY A 397 -11.80 -1.29 -16.93
C GLY A 397 -12.39 -0.30 -15.93
N GLN A 398 -12.21 1.00 -16.13
CA GLN A 398 -12.45 2.00 -15.08
C GLN A 398 -13.90 2.02 -14.57
N ILE A 399 -14.89 2.00 -15.46
CA ILE A 399 -16.31 2.05 -15.07
C ILE A 399 -16.67 0.83 -14.19
N ALA A 400 -16.26 -0.36 -14.62
CA ALA A 400 -16.47 -1.59 -13.85
C ALA A 400 -15.76 -1.53 -12.49
N ARG A 401 -14.53 -0.97 -12.43
CA ARG A 401 -13.77 -0.82 -11.19
C ARG A 401 -14.46 0.08 -10.17
N GLY A 402 -15.06 1.18 -10.62
CA GLY A 402 -15.83 2.09 -9.77
C GLY A 402 -17.03 1.41 -9.13
N TYR A 403 -17.84 0.72 -9.93
CA TYR A 403 -18.98 -0.02 -9.40
C TYR A 403 -18.56 -1.20 -8.50
N GLU A 404 -17.51 -1.93 -8.86
CA GLU A 404 -17.00 -3.01 -8.02
C GLU A 404 -16.54 -2.48 -6.66
N ALA A 405 -15.88 -1.32 -6.58
CA ALA A 405 -15.50 -0.73 -5.30
C ALA A 405 -16.70 -0.49 -4.36
N LEU A 406 -17.82 0.01 -4.88
CA LEU A 406 -19.06 0.19 -4.09
C LEU A 406 -19.67 -1.15 -3.68
N VAL A 407 -19.73 -2.12 -4.59
CA VAL A 407 -20.29 -3.44 -4.34
C VAL A 407 -19.45 -4.21 -3.30
N ARG A 408 -18.12 -4.06 -3.31
CA ARG A 408 -17.23 -4.63 -2.27
C ARG A 408 -17.50 -4.02 -0.90
N SER A 409 -17.63 -2.69 -0.82
CA SER A 409 -18.00 -2.00 0.41
C SER A 409 -19.34 -2.50 0.96
N TYR A 410 -20.37 -2.61 0.11
CA TYR A 410 -21.68 -3.14 0.53
C TYR A 410 -21.60 -4.57 1.09
N ARG A 411 -20.76 -5.43 0.49
CA ARG A 411 -20.54 -6.81 0.94
C ARG A 411 -19.66 -6.92 2.20
N GLY A 412 -19.05 -5.82 2.66
CA GLY A 412 -18.07 -5.84 3.74
C GLY A 412 -16.77 -6.55 3.37
N GLU A 413 -16.45 -6.59 2.07
CA GLU A 413 -15.18 -7.12 1.56
C GLU A 413 -14.06 -6.10 1.72
N LYS A 414 -12.81 -6.52 1.50
CA LYS A 414 -11.69 -5.56 1.48
C LYS A 414 -11.85 -4.60 0.30
N GLN A 415 -11.40 -3.37 0.51
CA GLN A 415 -11.44 -2.34 -0.52
C GLN A 415 -10.73 -2.78 -1.81
N ILE A 416 -11.07 -2.14 -2.93
CA ILE A 416 -10.74 -2.63 -4.27
C ILE A 416 -9.24 -2.92 -4.47
N PHE A 417 -8.34 -2.09 -3.94
CA PHE A 417 -6.89 -2.25 -4.01
C PHE A 417 -6.29 -3.11 -2.90
N ASP A 418 -6.97 -3.29 -1.76
CA ASP A 418 -6.54 -4.22 -0.69
C ASP A 418 -6.84 -5.66 -1.14
N CYS A 419 -5.82 -6.31 -1.66
CA CYS A 419 -5.85 -7.68 -2.14
C CYS A 419 -5.48 -8.70 -1.05
N THR A 420 -5.39 -8.32 0.24
CA THR A 420 -5.08 -9.27 1.32
C THR A 420 -6.17 -10.34 1.51
N ASP A 421 -7.38 -10.08 0.99
CA ASP A 421 -8.47 -11.06 0.92
C ASP A 421 -8.32 -12.10 -0.20
N MET A 422 -7.30 -11.98 -1.06
CA MET A 422 -6.99 -13.02 -2.04
C MET A 422 -6.55 -14.31 -1.32
N VAL A 423 -7.47 -15.27 -1.24
CA VAL A 423 -7.29 -16.52 -0.51
C VAL A 423 -6.09 -17.29 -1.04
N ASN A 424 -6.08 -17.57 -2.34
CA ASN A 424 -5.04 -18.33 -3.05
C ASN A 424 -3.99 -17.38 -3.65
N SER A 425 -3.10 -16.86 -2.79
CA SER A 425 -2.02 -15.95 -3.18
C SER A 425 -0.64 -16.52 -2.85
N THR A 426 0.29 -16.42 -3.80
CA THR A 426 1.69 -16.84 -3.59
C THR A 426 2.43 -15.92 -2.61
N VAL A 427 1.96 -14.68 -2.40
CA VAL A 427 2.52 -13.74 -1.41
C VAL A 427 2.55 -14.35 -0.01
N LYS A 428 1.52 -15.14 0.37
CA LYS A 428 1.45 -15.81 1.68
C LYS A 428 2.59 -16.81 1.87
N VAL A 429 2.87 -17.61 0.84
CA VAL A 429 3.94 -18.62 0.88
C VAL A 429 5.31 -17.91 0.88
N ASN A 430 5.50 -16.93 0.01
CA ASN A 430 6.73 -16.16 -0.07
C ASN A 430 7.03 -15.42 1.24
N ASN A 431 6.03 -14.84 1.91
CA ASN A 431 6.20 -14.24 3.24
C ASN A 431 6.67 -15.28 4.28
N ALA A 432 6.10 -16.49 4.26
CA ALA A 432 6.55 -17.57 5.14
C ALA A 432 8.00 -18.01 4.84
N ILE A 433 8.40 -18.04 3.57
CA ILE A 433 9.77 -18.35 3.14
C ILE A 433 10.74 -17.24 3.57
N VAL A 434 10.37 -15.97 3.38
CA VAL A 434 11.17 -14.81 3.81
C VAL A 434 11.42 -14.86 5.32
N ALA A 435 10.41 -15.27 6.11
CA ALA A 435 10.51 -15.42 7.56
C ALA A 435 11.40 -16.59 8.04
N LEU A 436 11.87 -17.48 7.15
CA LEU A 436 12.82 -18.52 7.53
C LEU A 436 14.14 -17.91 8.03
N PRO A 437 14.86 -18.56 8.96
CA PRO A 437 16.18 -18.09 9.38
C PRO A 437 17.18 -18.10 8.22
N ALA A 438 18.22 -17.26 8.32
CA ALA A 438 19.35 -17.34 7.39
C ALA A 438 20.07 -18.68 7.59
N VAL A 439 20.48 -19.31 6.49
CA VAL A 439 20.95 -20.72 6.48
C VAL A 439 22.20 -20.91 7.35
N ASP A 440 23.09 -19.93 7.36
CA ASP A 440 24.32 -19.86 8.14
C ASP A 440 24.08 -19.66 9.65
N THR A 441 22.95 -19.08 10.03
CA THR A 441 22.55 -18.90 11.44
C THR A 441 21.95 -20.16 12.07
N ILE A 442 21.68 -21.22 11.29
CA ILE A 442 21.09 -22.46 11.81
C ILE A 442 22.16 -23.31 12.48
N THR A 443 22.03 -23.47 13.80
CA THR A 443 22.89 -24.25 14.69
C THR A 443 22.10 -25.36 15.37
N SER A 444 22.77 -26.18 16.18
CA SER A 444 22.09 -27.22 16.96
C SER A 444 21.09 -26.65 17.97
N ASN A 445 21.36 -25.44 18.48
CA ASN A 445 20.54 -24.82 19.53
C ASN A 445 19.21 -24.26 18.99
N ASN A 446 19.17 -23.82 17.73
CA ASN A 446 17.96 -23.28 17.10
C ASN A 446 17.34 -24.19 16.04
N LYS A 447 17.85 -25.43 15.90
CA LYS A 447 17.39 -26.41 14.92
C LYS A 447 15.88 -26.66 14.99
N GLU A 448 15.32 -26.79 16.19
CA GLU A 448 13.87 -27.02 16.38
C GLU A 448 13.03 -25.81 15.93
N ALA A 449 13.49 -24.60 16.23
CA ALA A 449 12.83 -23.37 15.80
C ALA A 449 12.87 -23.23 14.27
N ALA A 450 14.03 -23.50 13.65
CA ALA A 450 14.18 -23.51 12.20
C ALA A 450 13.29 -24.59 11.55
N GLN A 451 13.19 -25.78 12.13
CA GLN A 451 12.28 -26.84 11.66
C GLN A 451 10.81 -26.43 11.79
N THR A 452 10.45 -25.75 12.87
CA THR A 452 9.09 -25.22 13.08
C THR A 452 8.73 -24.18 12.01
N ALA A 453 9.66 -23.29 11.70
CA ALA A 453 9.49 -22.30 10.63
C ALA A 453 9.35 -22.97 9.26
N LEU A 454 10.15 -24.00 8.95
CA LEU A 454 10.03 -24.78 7.71
C LEU A 454 8.66 -25.48 7.61
N ASN A 455 8.20 -26.12 8.68
CA ASN A 455 6.88 -26.75 8.73
C ASN A 455 5.74 -25.75 8.55
N ASN A 456 5.92 -24.49 8.99
CA ASN A 456 4.95 -23.42 8.76
C ASN A 456 4.84 -23.07 7.27
N VAL A 457 5.95 -23.06 6.52
CA VAL A 457 5.91 -22.89 5.06
C VAL A 457 5.09 -24.02 4.41
N ASP A 458 5.35 -25.27 4.77
CA ASP A 458 4.61 -26.42 4.24
C ASP A 458 3.11 -26.34 4.60
N LYS A 459 2.78 -25.92 5.82
CA LYS A 459 1.40 -25.72 6.28
C LYS A 459 0.68 -24.63 5.47
N VAL A 460 1.33 -23.48 5.25
CA VAL A 460 0.76 -22.41 4.43
C VAL A 460 0.55 -22.92 3.01
N LEU A 461 1.56 -23.53 2.39
CA LEU A 461 1.48 -24.04 1.02
C LEU A 461 0.35 -25.07 0.83
N THR A 462 0.18 -26.01 1.77
CA THR A 462 -0.87 -27.05 1.70
C THR A 462 -2.26 -26.54 2.05
N SER A 463 -2.38 -25.39 2.72
CA SER A 463 -3.68 -24.75 3.01
C SER A 463 -4.29 -24.02 1.82
N LEU A 464 -3.52 -23.79 0.75
CA LEU A 464 -3.91 -23.02 -0.43
C LEU A 464 -4.21 -23.94 -1.61
N THR A 465 -5.19 -23.55 -2.43
CA THR A 465 -5.46 -24.20 -3.72
C THR A 465 -4.79 -23.40 -4.84
N LEU A 466 -3.47 -23.58 -4.99
CA LEU A 466 -2.68 -22.89 -6.01
C LEU A 466 -2.66 -23.67 -7.33
N THR A 467 -2.71 -22.93 -8.45
CA THR A 467 -2.46 -23.49 -9.79
C THR A 467 -0.99 -23.88 -9.96
N ASP A 468 -0.66 -24.67 -10.99
CA ASP A 468 0.73 -25.06 -11.24
C ASP A 468 1.62 -23.88 -11.66
N SER A 469 1.04 -22.88 -12.35
CA SER A 469 1.72 -21.62 -12.64
C SER A 469 2.06 -20.85 -11.36
N GLN A 470 1.10 -20.72 -10.43
CA GLN A 470 1.35 -20.09 -9.13
C GLN A 470 2.43 -20.82 -8.33
N LYS A 471 2.37 -22.15 -8.24
CA LYS A 471 3.41 -22.93 -7.54
C LYS A 471 4.80 -22.71 -8.15
N SER A 472 4.87 -22.61 -9.47
CA SER A 472 6.14 -22.40 -10.19
C SER A 472 6.71 -21.00 -10.00
N SER A 473 5.88 -20.00 -9.66
CA SER A 473 6.31 -18.63 -9.37
C SER A 473 6.93 -18.43 -7.97
N ILE A 474 6.79 -19.41 -7.07
CA ILE A 474 7.31 -19.33 -5.70
C ILE A 474 8.82 -19.57 -5.71
N ASP A 475 9.60 -18.63 -5.15
CA ASP A 475 11.04 -18.83 -4.99
C ASP A 475 11.35 -19.77 -3.82
N MET A 476 11.61 -21.02 -4.16
CA MET A 476 11.90 -22.08 -3.19
C MET A 476 13.37 -22.16 -2.77
N THR A 477 14.23 -21.24 -3.22
CA THR A 477 15.69 -21.27 -2.98
C THR A 477 16.02 -21.28 -1.50
N LYS A 478 15.48 -20.33 -0.73
CA LYS A 478 15.73 -20.25 0.72
C LYS A 478 15.12 -21.44 1.47
N TYR A 479 13.91 -21.85 1.12
CA TYR A 479 13.27 -23.04 1.69
C TYR A 479 14.14 -24.30 1.49
N ASN A 480 14.61 -24.53 0.27
CA ASN A 480 15.43 -25.70 -0.07
C ASN A 480 16.77 -25.68 0.66
N ALA A 481 17.40 -24.51 0.78
CA ALA A 481 18.67 -24.36 1.50
C ALA A 481 18.52 -24.63 3.01
N VAL A 482 17.45 -24.10 3.64
CA VAL A 482 17.13 -24.38 5.05
C VAL A 482 16.81 -25.86 5.25
N LYS A 483 15.98 -26.46 4.40
CA LYS A 483 15.64 -27.88 4.43
C LYS A 483 16.88 -28.77 4.32
N ALA A 484 17.80 -28.44 3.41
CA ALA A 484 19.06 -29.15 3.26
C ALA A 484 19.94 -29.05 4.53
N LYS A 485 20.07 -27.85 5.11
CA LYS A 485 20.82 -27.62 6.36
C LYS A 485 20.25 -28.39 7.55
N LEU A 486 18.93 -28.52 7.65
CA LEU A 486 18.27 -29.30 8.72
C LEU A 486 18.43 -30.82 8.54
N GLY A 487 18.56 -31.26 7.28
CA GLY A 487 18.80 -32.66 6.89
C GLY A 487 20.23 -33.15 7.12
N THR A 488 21.20 -32.27 7.39
CA THR A 488 22.57 -32.67 7.75
C THR A 488 22.72 -32.85 9.26
N GLN A 489 23.76 -33.60 9.67
CA GLN A 489 24.20 -33.58 11.07
C GLN A 489 24.76 -32.20 11.37
N ILE A 490 24.03 -31.42 12.19
CA ILE A 490 24.54 -30.16 12.72
C ILE A 490 25.41 -30.52 13.94
N PRO A 491 26.67 -30.07 14.02
CA PRO A 491 27.55 -30.41 15.13
C PRO A 491 26.90 -30.01 16.46
N VAL A 492 26.86 -30.95 17.41
CA VAL A 492 26.40 -30.65 18.77
C VAL A 492 27.49 -29.79 19.42
N VAL A 493 27.22 -28.50 19.56
CA VAL A 493 28.13 -27.55 20.21
C VAL A 493 28.09 -27.85 21.71
N THR A 494 29.24 -28.19 22.30
CA THR A 494 29.33 -28.47 23.74
C THR A 494 29.70 -27.21 24.49
N PRO A 495 29.16 -26.95 25.69
CA PRO A 495 29.57 -25.79 26.49
C PRO A 495 31.08 -25.80 26.73
N VAL A 496 31.76 -24.71 26.32
CA VAL A 496 33.21 -24.52 26.52
C VAL A 496 33.43 -23.61 27.71
N ASN A 497 34.14 -24.10 28.73
CA ASN A 497 34.53 -23.30 29.89
C ASN A 497 35.89 -22.64 29.63
N CYS A 498 35.92 -21.30 29.56
CA CYS A 498 37.14 -20.52 29.62
C CYS A 498 37.55 -20.33 31.08
N ILE A 499 38.82 -20.57 31.39
CA ILE A 499 39.41 -20.42 32.72
C ILE A 499 40.50 -19.35 32.63
N TYR A 500 40.45 -18.33 33.49
CA TYR A 500 41.39 -17.23 33.45
C TYR A 500 41.69 -16.65 34.83
N GLN A 501 42.86 -16.04 34.95
CA GLN A 501 43.29 -15.30 36.14
C GLN A 501 44.18 -14.13 35.74
N THR A 502 44.19 -13.10 36.57
CA THR A 502 44.98 -11.89 36.37
C THR A 502 45.97 -11.69 37.52
N HIS A 503 47.08 -11.03 37.23
CA HIS A 503 48.04 -10.54 38.22
C HIS A 503 47.75 -9.07 38.51
N VAL A 504 47.39 -8.76 39.75
CA VAL A 504 47.02 -7.41 40.18
C VAL A 504 48.15 -6.79 40.98
N GLU A 505 48.44 -5.52 40.73
CA GLU A 505 49.41 -4.74 41.50
C GLU A 505 49.20 -4.90 43.02
N ASN A 506 50.31 -5.09 43.75
CA ASN A 506 50.36 -5.24 45.22
C ASN A 506 49.58 -6.42 45.82
N ILE A 507 48.86 -7.21 45.01
CA ILE A 507 48.13 -8.40 45.46
C ILE A 507 48.75 -9.68 44.86
N GLY A 508 49.13 -9.64 43.59
CA GLY A 508 49.65 -10.79 42.85
C GLY A 508 48.58 -11.53 42.05
N TRP A 509 48.83 -12.80 41.75
CA TRP A 509 47.90 -13.66 41.03
C TRP A 509 46.61 -13.88 41.83
N GLN A 510 45.47 -13.60 41.19
CA GLN A 510 44.13 -13.83 41.75
C GLN A 510 43.66 -15.27 41.52
N ASP A 511 42.57 -15.66 42.19
CA ASP A 511 41.91 -16.95 41.94
C ASP A 511 41.47 -17.13 40.49
N LEU A 512 41.48 -18.38 40.01
CA LEU A 512 40.93 -18.75 38.71
C LEU A 512 39.44 -18.43 38.64
N LYS A 513 39.04 -17.83 37.52
CA LYS A 513 37.67 -17.47 37.18
C LYS A 513 37.22 -18.23 35.95
N THR A 514 35.91 -18.40 35.83
CA THR A 514 35.26 -19.06 34.71
C THR A 514 34.40 -18.09 33.90
N ASN A 515 33.79 -18.57 32.81
CA ASN A 515 32.94 -17.79 31.91
C ASN A 515 32.08 -16.73 32.64
N GLY A 516 32.30 -15.45 32.31
CA GLY A 516 31.53 -14.31 32.83
C GLY A 516 31.96 -13.76 34.20
N ASP A 517 32.74 -14.49 35.00
CA ASP A 517 33.17 -14.04 36.32
C ASP A 517 34.31 -13.01 36.26
N MET A 518 34.21 -11.91 37.00
CA MET A 518 35.27 -10.89 36.99
C MET A 518 36.59 -11.43 37.57
N SER A 519 37.68 -11.28 36.80
CA SER A 519 39.06 -11.40 37.28
C SER A 519 39.71 -10.02 37.35
N GLY A 520 40.34 -9.69 38.48
CA GLY A 520 40.92 -8.37 38.76
C GLY A 520 40.18 -7.63 39.87
N THR A 521 40.21 -6.30 39.83
CA THR A 521 39.53 -5.41 40.78
C THR A 521 38.67 -4.39 40.05
N GLN A 522 37.77 -3.74 40.77
CA GLN A 522 36.97 -2.64 40.24
C GLN A 522 37.00 -1.48 41.24
N GLY A 523 37.43 -0.29 40.80
CA GLY A 523 37.38 0.94 41.61
C GLY A 523 38.43 1.00 42.73
N GLN A 524 39.33 0.03 42.82
CA GLN A 524 40.42 0.01 43.81
C GLN A 524 41.69 0.71 43.32
N SER A 525 41.69 1.17 42.07
CA SER A 525 42.84 1.82 41.43
C SER A 525 44.10 0.96 41.32
N LEU A 526 43.94 -0.37 41.27
CA LEU A 526 45.04 -1.31 41.08
C LEU A 526 45.09 -1.77 39.62
N ARG A 527 46.29 -1.73 39.02
CA ARG A 527 46.48 -2.17 37.63
C ARG A 527 46.56 -3.69 37.51
N LEU A 528 46.10 -4.20 36.38
CA LEU A 528 46.51 -5.52 35.90
C LEU A 528 47.94 -5.44 35.33
N GLU A 529 48.77 -6.43 35.63
CA GLU A 529 50.15 -6.55 35.16
C GLU A 529 50.38 -7.78 34.27
N GLY A 530 49.47 -8.76 34.34
CA GLY A 530 49.50 -9.96 33.51
C GLY A 530 48.21 -10.77 33.57
N ILE A 531 48.03 -11.66 32.61
CA ILE A 531 46.87 -12.53 32.48
C ILE A 531 47.28 -13.91 31.93
N LYS A 532 46.55 -14.94 32.36
CA LYS A 532 46.60 -16.31 31.82
C LYS A 532 45.19 -16.77 31.48
N ILE A 533 45.02 -17.37 30.32
CA ILE A 533 43.72 -17.80 29.79
C ILE A 533 43.86 -19.19 29.19
N SER A 534 42.95 -20.09 29.52
CA SER A 534 42.94 -21.47 29.03
C SER A 534 41.51 -21.92 28.77
N LEU A 535 41.33 -22.86 27.85
CA LEU A 535 40.04 -23.51 27.64
C LEU A 535 40.05 -24.89 28.33
N ASN A 536 38.97 -25.20 29.03
CA ASN A 536 38.71 -26.56 29.51
C ASN A 536 37.60 -27.17 28.64
N THR A 537 38.02 -27.88 27.59
CA THR A 537 37.13 -28.46 26.59
C THR A 537 37.71 -29.75 26.02
N ALA A 538 36.82 -30.64 25.57
CA ALA A 538 37.17 -31.83 24.79
C ALA A 538 37.14 -31.58 23.28
N ALA A 539 36.73 -30.39 22.84
CA ALA A 539 36.75 -29.95 21.44
C ALA A 539 38.18 -29.65 20.97
N ASN A 540 38.44 -29.71 19.65
CA ASN A 540 39.71 -29.28 19.05
C ASN A 540 39.74 -27.75 18.92
N LEU A 541 39.72 -27.10 20.08
CA LEU A 541 39.60 -25.66 20.25
C LEU A 541 40.77 -25.14 21.09
N GLU A 542 41.45 -24.14 20.55
CA GLU A 542 42.56 -23.44 21.18
C GLU A 542 42.20 -21.96 21.40
N ILE A 543 42.96 -21.29 22.27
CA ILE A 543 42.81 -19.85 22.53
C ILE A 543 44.16 -19.16 22.40
N GLN A 544 44.13 -18.01 21.73
CA GLN A 544 45.25 -17.10 21.62
C GLN A 544 44.88 -15.73 22.17
N TYR A 545 45.79 -15.10 22.89
CA TYR A 545 45.61 -13.76 23.43
C TYR A 545 46.91 -12.97 23.48
N GLN A 546 46.78 -11.66 23.50
CA GLN A 546 47.89 -10.73 23.49
C GLN A 546 47.48 -9.46 24.23
N THR A 547 48.40 -8.87 24.99
CA THR A 547 48.14 -7.63 25.74
C THR A 547 48.95 -6.46 25.20
N HIS A 548 48.40 -5.27 25.33
CA HIS A 548 49.09 -4.00 25.15
C HIS A 548 49.63 -3.56 26.51
N ILE A 549 50.95 -3.41 26.64
CA ILE A 549 51.64 -3.19 27.90
C ILE A 549 52.31 -1.82 27.86
N GLU A 550 52.25 -1.10 28.99
CA GLU A 550 52.94 0.17 29.16
C GLU A 550 54.41 0.11 28.72
N ASN A 551 54.85 1.13 27.96
CA ASN A 551 56.21 1.30 27.44
C ASN A 551 56.70 0.18 26.49
N ILE A 552 55.86 -0.79 26.14
CA ILE A 552 56.17 -1.88 25.22
C ILE A 552 55.22 -1.83 24.01
N GLY A 553 53.94 -1.55 24.25
CA GLY A 553 52.89 -1.69 23.26
C GLY A 553 52.33 -3.10 23.23
N TRP A 554 51.75 -3.49 22.10
CA TRP A 554 51.32 -4.88 21.86
C TRP A 554 52.53 -5.82 21.89
N GLU A 555 52.44 -6.94 22.62
CA GLU A 555 53.51 -7.96 22.63
C GLU A 555 53.83 -8.50 21.23
N ASP A 556 55.07 -8.88 20.90
CA ASP A 556 55.37 -9.31 19.52
C ASP A 556 54.69 -10.63 19.08
N ALA A 557 54.28 -11.47 20.04
CA ALA A 557 53.69 -12.78 19.78
C ALA A 557 52.42 -13.01 20.61
N TRP A 558 51.45 -13.67 20.00
CA TRP A 558 50.29 -14.22 20.69
C TRP A 558 50.71 -15.29 21.70
N LYS A 559 50.08 -15.28 22.86
CA LYS A 559 50.20 -16.31 23.90
C LYS A 559 49.07 -17.30 23.76
N SER A 560 49.34 -18.54 24.13
CA SER A 560 48.36 -19.62 24.02
C SER A 560 48.14 -20.30 25.37
N ASN A 561 46.93 -20.81 25.59
CA ASN A 561 46.60 -21.82 26.62
C ASN A 561 47.45 -21.80 27.91
N GLY A 562 47.20 -20.79 28.76
CA GLY A 562 47.78 -20.71 30.10
C GLY A 562 49.13 -20.00 30.19
N ASP A 563 49.72 -19.65 29.04
CA ASP A 563 50.93 -18.84 28.97
C ASP A 563 50.71 -17.43 29.54
N LEU A 564 51.77 -16.85 30.11
CA LEU A 564 51.70 -15.47 30.60
C LEU A 564 51.68 -14.48 29.43
N SER A 565 50.64 -13.64 29.37
CA SER A 565 50.63 -12.38 28.63
C SER A 565 50.74 -11.22 29.63
N GLY A 566 51.71 -10.32 29.44
CA GLY A 566 52.06 -9.28 30.41
C GLY A 566 53.47 -9.40 30.97
N THR A 567 53.74 -8.76 32.11
CA THR A 567 55.07 -8.78 32.75
C THR A 567 55.00 -9.20 34.21
N THR A 568 56.08 -9.79 34.72
CA THR A 568 56.21 -10.12 36.15
C THR A 568 57.39 -9.33 36.74
N GLY A 569 57.16 -8.67 37.88
CA GLY A 569 58.20 -7.93 38.62
C GLY A 569 58.69 -6.63 37.95
N ARG A 570 58.03 -6.19 36.88
CA ARG A 570 58.40 -4.95 36.14
C ARG A 570 57.49 -3.75 36.43
N SER A 571 56.40 -3.97 37.17
CA SER A 571 55.42 -2.92 37.54
C SER A 571 54.80 -2.19 36.35
N LEU A 572 54.63 -2.86 35.19
CA LEU A 572 54.02 -2.27 34.00
C LEU A 572 52.54 -2.63 33.91
N ARG A 573 51.68 -1.65 33.60
CA ARG A 573 50.22 -1.89 33.42
C ARG A 573 49.90 -2.53 32.08
N LEU A 574 48.86 -3.36 32.08
CA LEU A 574 48.11 -3.70 30.87
C LEU A 574 47.16 -2.55 30.54
N GLU A 575 47.04 -2.20 29.26
CA GLU A 575 46.18 -1.11 28.77
C GLU A 575 45.07 -1.63 27.84
N ALA A 576 45.35 -2.69 27.09
CA ALA A 576 44.39 -3.35 26.19
C ALA A 576 44.70 -4.86 26.05
N ILE A 577 43.73 -5.60 25.51
CA ILE A 577 43.83 -7.03 25.22
C ILE A 577 43.06 -7.38 23.96
N ARG A 578 43.50 -8.41 23.24
CA ARG A 578 42.73 -9.08 22.18
C ARG A 578 42.82 -10.59 22.37
N ILE A 579 41.73 -11.28 22.06
CA ILE A 579 41.58 -12.72 22.31
C ILE A 579 40.84 -13.35 21.13
N GLN A 580 41.36 -14.45 20.60
CA GLN A 580 40.75 -15.20 19.52
C GLN A 580 40.75 -16.71 19.80
N LEU A 581 39.77 -17.41 19.23
CA LEU A 581 39.73 -18.87 19.22
C LEU A 581 40.42 -19.38 17.95
N THR A 582 41.16 -20.48 18.09
CA THR A 582 41.84 -21.18 16.99
C THR A 582 41.57 -22.69 17.09
N GLY A 583 42.07 -23.48 16.14
CA GLY A 583 41.81 -24.93 16.07
C GLY A 583 40.65 -25.27 15.13
N ASP A 584 40.49 -26.57 14.85
CA ASP A 584 39.55 -27.06 13.83
C ASP A 584 38.08 -26.77 14.19
N ASP A 585 37.77 -26.64 15.48
CA ASP A 585 36.42 -26.36 15.96
C ASP A 585 36.13 -24.86 16.19
N ALA A 586 37.07 -23.95 15.90
CA ALA A 586 36.93 -22.51 16.19
C ALA A 586 35.69 -21.87 15.55
N ASP A 587 35.33 -22.30 14.34
CA ASP A 587 34.17 -21.79 13.60
C ASP A 587 32.81 -22.15 14.24
N ASN A 588 32.81 -23.05 15.23
CA ASN A 588 31.61 -23.42 15.99
C ASN A 588 31.37 -22.54 17.22
N TYR A 589 32.27 -21.60 17.52
CA TYR A 589 32.19 -20.77 18.73
C TYR A 589 32.50 -19.29 18.45
N ASP A 590 32.04 -18.44 19.35
CA ASP A 590 32.45 -17.04 19.48
C ASP A 590 33.03 -16.82 20.88
N ILE A 591 34.08 -16.01 20.98
CA ILE A 591 34.63 -15.53 22.25
C ILE A 591 34.34 -14.04 22.42
N TYR A 592 33.75 -13.69 23.56
CA TYR A 592 33.52 -12.31 23.96
C TYR A 592 34.34 -11.98 25.21
N TYR A 593 34.92 -10.78 25.25
CA TYR A 593 35.64 -10.27 26.41
C TYR A 593 35.39 -8.78 26.64
N GLN A 594 35.25 -8.43 27.91
CA GLN A 594 34.92 -7.10 28.40
C GLN A 594 35.97 -6.69 29.42
N VAL A 595 36.45 -5.45 29.36
CA VAL A 595 37.44 -4.93 30.32
C VAL A 595 36.90 -3.71 31.07
N HIS A 596 37.39 -3.54 32.30
CA HIS A 596 37.22 -2.32 33.09
C HIS A 596 38.50 -1.49 32.99
N ALA A 597 38.42 -0.32 32.36
CA ALA A 597 39.56 0.58 32.18
C ALA A 597 39.45 1.81 33.08
N GLN A 598 40.60 2.26 33.60
CA GLN A 598 40.70 3.48 34.38
C GLN A 598 40.07 4.67 33.65
N ASN A 599 39.30 5.48 34.38
CA ASN A 599 38.61 6.68 33.88
C ASN A 599 37.56 6.44 32.77
N VAL A 600 37.29 5.19 32.41
CA VAL A 600 36.26 4.81 31.42
C VAL A 600 35.18 3.95 32.07
N GLY A 601 35.56 2.99 32.92
CA GLY A 601 34.64 2.01 33.51
C GLY A 601 34.59 0.73 32.69
N TRP A 602 33.47 0.01 32.78
CA TRP A 602 33.22 -1.20 31.98
C TRP A 602 32.93 -0.83 30.53
N MET A 603 33.78 -1.30 29.62
CA MET A 603 33.67 -1.04 28.18
C MET A 603 32.74 -2.06 27.51
N GLY A 604 32.43 -1.88 26.22
CA GLY A 604 31.66 -2.85 25.43
C GLY A 604 32.35 -4.21 25.31
N TRP A 605 31.62 -5.24 24.87
CA TRP A 605 32.20 -6.56 24.57
C TRP A 605 32.96 -6.51 23.24
N ALA A 606 34.25 -6.87 23.26
CA ALA A 606 34.99 -7.20 22.06
C ALA A 606 34.75 -8.67 21.68
N LYS A 607 34.80 -8.97 20.38
CA LYS A 607 34.56 -10.31 19.84
C LYS A 607 35.72 -10.79 18.96
N ASN A 608 36.09 -12.07 19.06
CA ASN A 608 36.95 -12.78 18.09
C ASN A 608 38.14 -11.98 17.51
N GLY A 609 39.06 -11.56 18.37
CA GLY A 609 40.29 -10.88 17.96
C GLY A 609 40.21 -9.36 17.89
N GLU A 610 39.02 -8.77 18.08
CA GLU A 610 38.86 -7.32 18.24
C GLU A 610 39.62 -6.78 19.46
N ASN A 611 39.98 -5.49 19.46
CA ASN A 611 40.66 -4.93 20.63
C ASN A 611 39.66 -4.66 21.75
N ALA A 612 40.09 -4.82 23.00
CA ALA A 612 39.39 -4.37 24.19
C ALA A 612 40.30 -3.52 25.08
N GLY A 613 39.80 -2.38 25.58
CA GLY A 613 40.57 -1.48 26.47
C GLY A 613 40.96 -0.18 25.80
N THR A 614 42.16 0.33 26.12
CA THR A 614 42.60 1.65 25.67
C THR A 614 44.01 1.62 25.09
N ALA A 615 44.28 2.48 24.11
CA ALA A 615 45.64 2.71 23.62
C ALA A 615 45.99 4.20 23.58
N GLY A 616 47.19 4.53 24.06
CA GLY A 616 47.77 5.89 24.07
C GLY A 616 47.20 6.84 25.14
N PHE A 617 46.16 6.44 25.88
CA PHE A 617 45.65 7.20 27.04
C PHE A 617 46.44 6.99 28.33
N SER A 618 47.33 5.99 28.36
CA SER A 618 48.00 5.55 29.59
C SER A 618 47.05 5.04 30.68
N TYR A 619 45.85 4.57 30.31
CA TYR A 619 44.87 4.04 31.25
C TYR A 619 45.12 2.55 31.51
N ARG A 620 45.18 2.17 32.78
CA ARG A 620 45.32 0.77 33.20
C ARG A 620 43.99 0.01 33.02
N LEU A 621 44.09 -1.27 32.71
CA LEU A 621 43.02 -2.22 32.98
C LEU A 621 43.00 -2.56 34.48
N GLU A 622 41.80 -2.68 35.05
CA GLU A 622 41.59 -3.09 36.45
C GLU A 622 40.94 -4.47 36.55
N GLY A 623 40.08 -4.83 35.58
CA GLY A 623 39.38 -6.11 35.58
C GLY A 623 38.94 -6.56 34.18
N ILE A 624 38.63 -7.85 34.06
CA ILE A 624 38.21 -8.49 32.81
C ILE A 624 37.14 -9.57 33.05
N LYS A 625 36.24 -9.74 32.09
CA LYS A 625 35.33 -10.89 31.94
C LYS A 625 35.52 -11.51 30.57
N ILE A 626 35.48 -12.83 30.49
CA ILE A 626 35.62 -13.60 29.25
C ILE A 626 34.53 -14.67 29.21
N VAL A 627 33.93 -14.89 28.05
CA VAL A 627 32.92 -15.94 27.83
C VAL A 627 33.09 -16.55 26.44
N VAL A 628 32.95 -17.86 26.36
CA VAL A 628 32.86 -18.58 25.08
C VAL A 628 31.42 -19.06 24.92
N VAL A 629 30.83 -18.78 23.76
CA VAL A 629 29.47 -19.18 23.42
C VAL A 629 29.46 -19.90 22.06
N PRO A 630 28.44 -20.71 21.76
CA PRO A 630 28.19 -21.19 20.41
C PRO A 630 28.18 -20.07 19.38
N LYS A 631 28.63 -20.38 18.15
CA LYS A 631 28.69 -19.40 17.05
C LYS A 631 27.35 -18.70 16.85
N GLY A 632 27.40 -17.37 16.77
CA GLY A 632 26.22 -16.53 16.51
C GLY A 632 25.35 -16.24 17.73
N GLU A 633 25.66 -16.79 18.90
CA GLU A 633 24.99 -16.36 20.14
C GLU A 633 25.47 -14.96 20.58
N ALA A 634 24.54 -14.22 21.20
CA ALA A 634 24.82 -12.88 21.70
C ALA A 634 25.73 -12.91 22.94
N ALA A 635 26.50 -11.83 23.13
CA ALA A 635 27.25 -11.64 24.37
C ALA A 635 26.29 -11.55 25.57
N PRO A 636 26.71 -11.96 26.78
CA PRO A 636 25.90 -11.81 27.98
C PRO A 636 25.55 -10.36 28.28
N THR A 637 24.33 -10.13 28.77
CA THR A 637 23.93 -8.80 29.26
C THR A 637 24.74 -8.42 30.50
N THR A 638 25.48 -7.33 30.42
CA THR A 638 26.29 -6.79 31.52
C THR A 638 26.10 -5.28 31.66
N THR A 639 26.49 -4.74 32.82
CA THR A 639 26.63 -3.29 33.00
C THR A 639 27.80 -2.78 32.16
N ILE A 640 27.55 -1.74 31.36
CA ILE A 640 28.54 -1.01 30.56
C ILE A 640 28.46 0.47 30.92
N ASP A 641 29.63 1.11 31.03
CA ASP A 641 29.79 2.56 31.18
C ASP A 641 30.16 3.21 29.82
N ASN A 642 30.60 2.41 28.85
CA ASN A 642 30.91 2.83 27.48
C ASN A 642 30.56 1.71 26.47
N ASP A 643 29.83 2.04 25.40
CA ASP A 643 29.40 1.07 24.38
C ASP A 643 30.55 0.56 23.49
N GLN A 644 31.64 1.33 23.38
CA GLN A 644 32.81 0.93 22.61
C GLN A 644 33.66 -0.06 23.41
N ALA A 645 34.05 -1.17 22.78
CA ALA A 645 34.95 -2.14 23.39
C ALA A 645 36.40 -1.62 23.49
N PHE A 646 36.81 -0.71 22.60
CA PHE A 646 38.16 -0.16 22.54
C PHE A 646 38.18 1.31 22.11
N ILE A 647 39.09 2.08 22.70
CA ILE A 647 39.34 3.49 22.36
C ILE A 647 40.85 3.75 22.20
N SER A 648 41.22 4.60 21.24
CA SER A 648 42.61 5.03 21.02
C SER A 648 42.71 6.54 20.76
N ASN A 649 43.76 7.19 21.27
CA ASN A 649 44.03 8.62 21.02
C ASN A 649 45.23 8.87 20.07
N ASN A 650 45.72 7.83 19.40
CA ASN A 650 46.70 7.99 18.33
C ASN A 650 45.95 8.37 17.05
N SER A 651 46.16 9.61 16.59
CA SER A 651 45.83 10.10 15.25
C SER A 651 46.62 9.39 14.15
#